data_AF-A0A1H8SFA9-F1
#
_entry.id   AF-A0A1H8SFA9-F1
#
_cell.length_a   1.000
_cell.length_b   1.000
_cell.length_c   1.000
_cell.angle_alpha   90.00
_cell.angle_beta   90.00
_cell.angle_gamma   90.00
#
_symmetry.space_group_name_H-M   'P 1'
#
loop_
_entity.id
_entity.type
_entity.pdbx_description
1 polymer ?
#
loop_
_entity_poly.entity_id
_entity_poly.type
_entity_poly.pdbx_seq_one_letter_code
_entity_poly.pdbx_strand_id
1 'polypeptide(L)'
;MGKKLFGSFMSVRVVAALCLSALLAMGGFALYAHADGDALEAQSTSVIYLPDVTQEKSTAAYWVAKQTDATDILADRATIDALNDAAVKAGNTHLQDMKTVDASYLTAERQQALAAAARSELENDFVGKTYNEDWSPFTQADVDDIMSVYPTDGAAPAIASPYGVVTTHTTLRGYPTDRPLFQTYGDADDDNLYLSALRVNEPVVVHAVSTDGLFYYCSSSCLDGGWVPASDVAICANKSEWLSAWDIAEGQELVVTGYKVRTEQSNVTSNTANRLLYMGTVLERIDWEDASVLVGTRSAYNNHVCYLPVRKSDGTYSKEVCLIAESEPVSEGYLPLTRENIANVAFNSLGEMYGWGGMLEANDCSGYVRDVYKCFGLELARNTTWQRNMPVRSYDLSGLDDAHKAAAIRQMPLGTVLFMPGHEMMYLGDADGHEYVISSAGSIGNLFGDTGSTQVKGVLVNSLDIIRGNRTTWLSNLAMANMPYVSSSEPALSLYDVAFYDSAVTALDASYPYSGSPITPLVEIPGLVAGTDYEVTYADNVEPGIATVTITGTGAYTGTVKRTFEIAAPVVAPTYDMVSGDGATWQKGSDEALVFTVERSGDSAATFSHFTGISIDGVEVDSSRYTAESGSVVLTLPADLLETLDAGTHALAVAFDDGTSSASFTVEEAAASSTSTSTSTHYPASSTYGSSMAKTSDPFIGFLPLAMVIICAAAIGVVAFVRMRKQRKE
;
A
#
# COMPACT_ATOMS: atom_id res chain seq x y z
N MET A 1 -9.43 -70.33 -64.36
CA MET A 1 -8.07 -70.19 -64.96
C MET A 1 -7.36 -69.09 -64.18
N GLY A 2 -6.24 -69.27 -63.49
CA GLY A 2 -5.43 -70.44 -63.19
C GLY A 2 -4.17 -69.96 -62.45
N LYS A 3 -3.92 -70.57 -61.27
CA LYS A 3 -2.62 -71.05 -60.70
C LYS A 3 -1.50 -70.00 -60.47
N LYS A 4 -0.74 -69.97 -59.35
CA LYS A 4 -0.14 -71.02 -58.47
C LYS A 4 0.13 -70.42 -57.06
N LEU A 5 -0.20 -71.07 -55.92
CA LEU A 5 0.50 -72.15 -55.17
C LEU A 5 1.91 -71.75 -54.66
N PHE A 6 2.31 -71.84 -53.39
CA PHE A 6 2.23 -72.86 -52.31
C PHE A 6 2.19 -72.15 -50.92
N GLY A 7 1.54 -72.57 -49.81
CA GLY A 7 1.39 -73.89 -49.15
C GLY A 7 2.53 -74.09 -48.12
N SER A 8 2.41 -74.61 -46.89
CA SER A 8 1.33 -74.96 -45.96
C SER A 8 1.99 -75.49 -44.66
N PHE A 9 1.19 -75.64 -43.60
CA PHE A 9 1.30 -76.59 -42.47
C PHE A 9 2.11 -76.28 -41.19
N MET A 10 1.28 -76.10 -40.16
CA MET A 10 1.39 -76.42 -38.75
C MET A 10 1.88 -77.85 -38.46
N SER A 11 2.69 -78.02 -37.40
CA SER A 11 2.41 -78.86 -36.21
C SER A 11 3.49 -79.87 -35.74
N VAL A 12 3.71 -79.80 -34.42
CA VAL A 12 4.14 -80.83 -33.43
C VAL A 12 5.63 -81.24 -33.36
N ARG A 13 6.32 -80.83 -32.28
CA ARG A 13 6.74 -81.72 -31.17
C ARG A 13 7.31 -80.96 -29.96
N VAL A 14 6.78 -81.34 -28.81
CA VAL A 14 7.09 -80.94 -27.43
C VAL A 14 8.31 -81.74 -26.93
N VAL A 15 9.18 -81.11 -26.12
CA VAL A 15 9.74 -81.56 -24.83
C VAL A 15 11.20 -81.06 -24.62
N ALA A 16 11.39 -80.42 -23.45
CA ALA A 16 12.62 -80.17 -22.68
C ALA A 16 13.53 -78.97 -23.04
N ALA A 17 13.27 -77.82 -22.39
CA ALA A 17 14.25 -77.07 -21.59
C ALA A 17 13.56 -75.91 -20.84
N LEU A 18 13.28 -76.11 -19.56
CA LEU A 18 12.97 -75.08 -18.56
C LEU A 18 13.78 -75.43 -17.31
N CYS A 19 14.23 -74.39 -16.59
CA CYS A 19 14.83 -74.38 -15.26
C CYS A 19 16.36 -74.62 -15.13
N LEU A 20 17.16 -73.56 -15.31
CA LEU A 20 18.31 -73.29 -14.43
C LEU A 20 18.73 -71.80 -14.46
N SER A 21 18.05 -70.96 -13.69
CA SER A 21 18.64 -69.78 -13.03
C SER A 21 17.62 -69.15 -12.08
N ALA A 22 17.44 -69.81 -10.94
CA ALA A 22 16.88 -69.22 -9.74
C ALA A 22 17.88 -69.46 -8.59
N LEU A 23 17.86 -68.54 -7.62
CA LEU A 23 18.49 -68.59 -6.30
C LEU A 23 19.98 -68.24 -6.23
N LEU A 24 20.24 -66.97 -5.87
CA LEU A 24 21.13 -66.60 -4.76
C LEU A 24 20.90 -65.11 -4.44
N ALA A 25 19.90 -64.80 -3.60
CA ALA A 25 19.86 -63.53 -2.87
C ALA A 25 18.71 -63.53 -1.83
N MET A 26 18.84 -64.33 -0.77
CA MET A 26 18.21 -64.01 0.52
C MET A 26 19.11 -64.47 1.67
N GLY A 27 19.44 -63.53 2.56
CA GLY A 27 19.83 -63.78 3.95
C GLY A 27 21.32 -63.66 4.28
N GLY A 28 21.69 -62.54 4.93
CA GLY A 28 23.02 -62.39 5.56
C GLY A 28 23.28 -60.99 6.13
N PHE A 29 22.67 -60.67 7.26
CA PHE A 29 23.04 -59.56 8.16
C PHE A 29 24.50 -59.71 8.63
N ALA A 30 25.30 -58.62 8.60
CA ALA A 30 26.08 -58.07 9.74
C ALA A 30 27.26 -57.14 9.34
N LEU A 31 27.18 -55.90 9.84
CA LEU A 31 28.23 -54.98 10.34
C LEU A 31 29.42 -54.51 9.44
N TYR A 32 29.44 -53.21 9.12
CA TYR A 32 30.44 -52.17 9.51
C TYR A 32 30.04 -50.85 8.81
N ALA A 33 29.46 -49.87 9.51
CA ALA A 33 30.09 -48.68 10.11
C ALA A 33 30.62 -47.62 9.11
N HIS A 34 30.21 -46.37 9.36
CA HIS A 34 30.45 -45.07 8.69
C HIS A 34 31.71 -44.89 7.82
N ALA A 35 31.53 -44.18 6.70
CA ALA A 35 32.28 -42.94 6.39
C ALA A 35 31.58 -42.14 5.28
N ASP A 36 31.61 -40.82 5.44
CA ASP A 36 31.02 -39.76 4.63
C ASP A 36 31.42 -39.74 3.16
N GLY A 37 30.67 -38.95 2.37
CA GLY A 37 31.28 -38.06 1.39
C GLY A 37 30.90 -38.26 -0.07
N ASP A 38 30.19 -37.25 -0.57
CA ASP A 38 30.34 -36.65 -1.89
C ASP A 38 29.43 -37.06 -3.06
N ALA A 39 28.69 -36.01 -3.46
CA ALA A 39 28.30 -35.66 -4.83
C ALA A 39 27.29 -36.57 -5.54
N LEU A 40 26.02 -36.40 -5.19
CA LEU A 40 24.98 -36.40 -6.23
C LEU A 40 25.29 -35.21 -7.15
N GLU A 41 25.81 -35.50 -8.34
CA GLU A 41 26.01 -34.53 -9.42
C GLU A 41 24.73 -33.72 -9.60
N ALA A 42 24.82 -32.40 -9.38
CA ALA A 42 23.74 -31.47 -9.68
C ALA A 42 23.44 -31.57 -11.18
N GLN A 43 22.28 -32.12 -11.53
CA GLN A 43 21.79 -32.08 -12.90
C GLN A 43 21.73 -30.61 -13.33
N SER A 44 22.49 -30.24 -14.37
CA SER A 44 22.39 -28.90 -14.95
C SER A 44 20.98 -28.72 -15.52
N THR A 45 20.15 -27.91 -14.88
CA THR A 45 18.81 -27.59 -15.38
C THR A 45 18.93 -26.74 -16.64
N SER A 46 18.23 -27.10 -17.72
CA SER A 46 18.15 -26.27 -18.93
C SER A 46 17.27 -25.04 -18.78
N VAL A 47 16.56 -24.89 -17.66
CA VAL A 47 15.71 -23.74 -17.34
C VAL A 47 16.60 -22.55 -16.99
N ILE A 48 16.32 -21.41 -17.60
CA ILE A 48 17.01 -20.14 -17.34
C ILE A 48 16.17 -19.37 -16.31
N TYR A 49 16.79 -19.03 -15.19
CA TYR A 49 16.18 -18.19 -14.15
C TYR A 49 16.63 -16.75 -14.30
N LEU A 50 15.82 -15.82 -13.77
CA LEU A 50 16.22 -14.41 -13.64
C LEU A 50 17.41 -14.27 -12.68
N PRO A 51 18.17 -13.16 -12.78
CA PRO A 51 19.26 -12.89 -11.84
C PRO A 51 18.80 -13.04 -10.38
N ASP A 52 19.67 -13.62 -9.56
CA ASP A 52 19.47 -13.86 -8.13
C ASP A 52 18.30 -14.80 -7.75
N VAL A 53 17.71 -15.47 -8.74
CA VAL A 53 16.70 -16.52 -8.56
C VAL A 53 17.34 -17.89 -8.82
N THR A 54 17.34 -18.74 -7.80
CA THR A 54 17.78 -20.14 -7.92
C THR A 54 16.61 -21.05 -8.27
N GLN A 55 16.91 -22.30 -8.65
CA GLN A 55 15.89 -23.33 -8.80
C GLN A 55 15.05 -23.51 -7.53
N GLU A 56 15.69 -23.45 -6.35
CA GLU A 56 14.98 -23.57 -5.07
C GLU A 56 14.01 -22.40 -4.85
N LYS A 57 14.44 -21.15 -5.10
CA LYS A 57 13.59 -19.94 -5.04
C LYS A 57 12.41 -19.99 -6.03
N SER A 58 12.49 -20.87 -7.03
CA SER A 58 11.42 -21.13 -8.01
C SER A 58 10.44 -22.23 -7.56
N THR A 59 10.34 -22.51 -6.25
CA THR A 59 9.38 -23.47 -5.69
C THR A 59 8.60 -22.84 -4.54
N ALA A 60 7.31 -23.18 -4.42
CA ALA A 60 6.51 -22.77 -3.26
C ALA A 60 7.12 -23.26 -1.93
N ALA A 61 7.61 -24.50 -1.90
CA ALA A 61 8.21 -25.12 -0.70
C ALA A 61 9.34 -24.29 -0.08
N TYR A 62 10.17 -23.63 -0.90
CA TYR A 62 11.24 -22.76 -0.41
C TYR A 62 10.74 -21.55 0.39
N TRP A 63 9.62 -20.96 -0.05
CA TRP A 63 9.01 -19.78 0.58
C TRP A 63 8.18 -20.17 1.79
N VAL A 64 7.43 -21.27 1.69
CA VAL A 64 6.64 -21.85 2.80
C VAL A 64 7.55 -22.23 3.98
N ALA A 65 8.70 -22.85 3.72
CA ALA A 65 9.65 -23.24 4.77
C ALA A 65 10.24 -22.07 5.57
N LYS A 66 10.08 -20.82 5.11
CA LYS A 66 10.50 -19.60 5.82
C LYS A 66 9.40 -19.01 6.69
N GLN A 67 8.16 -19.45 6.53
CA GLN A 67 7.02 -18.95 7.31
C GLN A 67 6.92 -19.75 8.61
N THR A 68 6.82 -19.06 9.75
CA THR A 68 6.59 -19.72 11.06
C THR A 68 5.10 -20.01 11.32
N ASP A 69 4.23 -19.32 10.58
CA ASP A 69 2.77 -19.32 10.65
C ASP A 69 2.16 -19.68 9.28
N ALA A 70 2.82 -20.61 8.57
CA ALA A 70 2.49 -20.98 7.20
C ALA A 70 1.04 -21.50 7.04
N THR A 71 0.57 -22.26 8.04
CA THR A 71 -0.71 -22.95 8.06
C THR A 71 -1.82 -22.17 8.76
N ASP A 72 -1.51 -20.98 9.30
CA ASP A 72 -2.50 -20.17 10.01
C ASP A 72 -3.56 -19.66 9.03
N ILE A 73 -4.83 -19.74 9.43
CA ILE A 73 -5.95 -19.24 8.65
C ILE A 73 -5.92 -17.70 8.69
N LEU A 74 -5.65 -17.09 7.54
CA LEU A 74 -5.54 -15.63 7.38
C LEU A 74 -6.91 -14.95 7.37
N ALA A 75 -7.91 -15.60 6.78
CA ALA A 75 -9.32 -15.19 6.83
C ALA A 75 -10.21 -16.43 6.74
N ASP A 76 -11.22 -16.49 7.60
CA ASP A 76 -12.25 -17.53 7.54
C ASP A 76 -13.34 -17.18 6.50
N ARG A 77 -14.28 -18.11 6.28
CA ARG A 77 -15.35 -17.94 5.28
C ARG A 77 -16.18 -16.68 5.51
N ALA A 78 -16.55 -16.41 6.77
CA ALA A 78 -17.35 -15.23 7.11
C ALA A 78 -16.60 -13.92 6.82
N THR A 79 -15.29 -13.90 7.07
CA THR A 79 -14.43 -12.76 6.76
C THR A 79 -14.30 -12.57 5.25
N ILE A 80 -14.08 -13.65 4.49
CA ILE A 80 -14.00 -13.62 3.02
C ILE A 80 -15.31 -13.11 2.41
N ASP A 81 -16.46 -13.61 2.87
CA ASP A 81 -17.77 -13.16 2.39
C ASP A 81 -17.99 -11.68 2.70
N ALA A 82 -17.58 -11.20 3.89
CA ALA A 82 -17.65 -9.79 4.24
C ALA A 82 -16.74 -8.90 3.36
N LEU A 83 -15.54 -9.38 3.01
CA LEU A 83 -14.62 -8.70 2.10
C LEU A 83 -15.20 -8.61 0.68
N ASN A 84 -15.74 -9.71 0.16
CA ASN A 84 -16.42 -9.76 -1.14
C ASN A 84 -17.59 -8.77 -1.18
N ASP A 85 -18.42 -8.77 -0.14
CA ASP A 85 -19.56 -7.85 0.02
C ASP A 85 -19.12 -6.39 0.03
N ALA A 86 -18.05 -6.08 0.77
CA ALA A 86 -17.49 -4.74 0.84
C ALA A 86 -16.94 -4.30 -0.52
N ALA A 87 -16.26 -5.21 -1.23
CA ALA A 87 -15.69 -4.94 -2.53
C ALA A 87 -16.76 -4.66 -3.59
N VAL A 88 -17.86 -5.41 -3.64
CA VAL A 88 -19.01 -5.15 -4.53
C VAL A 88 -19.67 -3.79 -4.24
N LYS A 89 -19.75 -3.38 -2.96
CA LYS A 89 -20.32 -2.08 -2.57
C LYS A 89 -19.40 -0.90 -2.86
N ALA A 90 -18.10 -1.14 -3.04
CA ALA A 90 -17.12 -0.11 -3.35
C ALA A 90 -17.18 0.25 -4.85
N GLY A 91 -17.72 1.43 -5.17
CA GLY A 91 -18.00 1.85 -6.56
C GLY A 91 -16.77 1.98 -7.49
N ASN A 92 -15.55 1.82 -7.00
CA ASN A 92 -14.30 1.89 -7.75
C ASN A 92 -13.69 0.51 -8.06
N THR A 93 -14.33 -0.59 -7.64
CA THR A 93 -13.86 -1.97 -7.90
C THR A 93 -14.49 -2.57 -9.16
N HIS A 94 -15.68 -2.08 -9.56
CA HIS A 94 -16.51 -2.62 -10.64
C HIS A 94 -16.91 -4.10 -10.47
N LEU A 95 -16.70 -4.68 -9.28
CA LEU A 95 -17.22 -6.00 -8.96
C LEU A 95 -18.74 -5.98 -8.88
N GLN A 96 -19.37 -7.04 -9.34
CA GLN A 96 -20.82 -7.15 -9.38
C GLN A 96 -21.32 -8.34 -8.57
N ASP A 97 -22.37 -8.10 -7.79
CA ASP A 97 -23.21 -9.17 -7.30
C ASP A 97 -24.14 -9.65 -8.43
N MET A 98 -23.74 -10.75 -9.05
CA MET A 98 -24.48 -11.35 -10.16
C MET A 98 -25.93 -11.70 -9.79
N LYS A 99 -26.23 -11.98 -8.52
CA LYS A 99 -27.61 -12.30 -8.10
C LYS A 99 -28.55 -11.09 -8.25
N THR A 100 -28.02 -9.87 -8.27
CA THR A 100 -28.79 -8.62 -8.29
C THR A 100 -28.63 -7.80 -9.57
N VAL A 101 -27.75 -8.18 -10.51
CA VAL A 101 -27.63 -7.52 -11.82
C VAL A 101 -28.97 -7.46 -12.55
N ASP A 102 -29.33 -6.25 -12.98
CA ASP A 102 -30.55 -5.98 -13.73
C ASP A 102 -30.34 -6.26 -15.22
N ALA A 103 -30.99 -7.30 -15.73
CA ALA A 103 -30.96 -7.66 -17.15
C ALA A 103 -31.61 -6.62 -18.08
N SER A 104 -32.35 -5.65 -17.53
CA SER A 104 -32.94 -4.53 -18.28
C SER A 104 -32.07 -3.28 -18.28
N TYR A 105 -30.83 -3.37 -17.77
CA TYR A 105 -29.89 -2.26 -17.66
C TYR A 105 -29.64 -1.54 -19.01
N LEU A 106 -29.57 -2.29 -20.11
CA LEU A 106 -29.29 -1.73 -21.43
C LEU A 106 -30.58 -1.31 -22.15
N THR A 107 -31.00 -0.06 -21.92
CA THR A 107 -32.09 0.57 -22.69
C THR A 107 -31.64 0.82 -24.14
N ALA A 108 -32.59 1.01 -25.06
CA ALA A 108 -32.27 1.37 -26.45
C ALA A 108 -31.40 2.65 -26.55
N GLU A 109 -31.64 3.64 -25.67
CA GLU A 109 -30.84 4.85 -25.57
C GLU A 109 -29.40 4.55 -25.14
N ARG A 110 -29.21 3.71 -24.11
CA ARG A 110 -27.88 3.29 -23.65
C ARG A 110 -27.15 2.46 -24.68
N GLN A 111 -27.86 1.59 -25.40
CA GLN A 111 -27.33 0.78 -26.47
C GLN A 111 -26.81 1.65 -27.63
N GLN A 112 -27.57 2.69 -28.00
CA GLN A 112 -27.14 3.67 -28.99
C GLN A 112 -25.93 4.48 -28.51
N ALA A 113 -25.91 4.89 -27.23
CA ALA A 113 -24.78 5.59 -26.64
C ALA A 113 -23.51 4.72 -26.58
N LEU A 114 -23.66 3.44 -26.24
CA LEU A 114 -22.57 2.46 -26.24
C LEU A 114 -21.99 2.29 -27.65
N ALA A 115 -22.85 2.11 -28.66
CA ALA A 115 -22.40 1.99 -30.05
C ALA A 115 -21.70 3.27 -30.54
N ALA A 116 -22.19 4.45 -30.16
CA ALA A 116 -21.56 5.72 -30.50
C ALA A 116 -20.19 5.89 -29.82
N ALA A 117 -20.07 5.51 -28.54
CA ALA A 117 -18.82 5.53 -27.80
C ALA A 117 -17.80 4.55 -28.41
N ALA A 118 -18.22 3.32 -28.68
CA ALA A 118 -17.40 2.30 -29.32
C ALA A 118 -16.86 2.76 -30.68
N ARG A 119 -17.73 3.30 -31.54
CA ARG A 119 -17.30 3.88 -32.83
C ARG A 119 -16.30 5.01 -32.63
N SER A 120 -16.58 5.94 -31.71
CA SER A 120 -15.70 7.08 -31.47
C SER A 120 -14.31 6.66 -30.99
N GLU A 121 -14.22 5.65 -30.14
CA GLU A 121 -12.96 5.09 -29.66
C GLU A 121 -12.19 4.41 -30.81
N LEU A 122 -12.86 3.53 -31.56
CA LEU A 122 -12.25 2.86 -32.71
C LEU A 122 -11.66 3.86 -33.73
N GLU A 123 -12.41 4.92 -34.05
CA GLU A 123 -12.00 5.96 -35.00
C GLU A 123 -10.86 6.82 -34.47
N ASN A 124 -10.91 7.24 -33.20
CA ASN A 124 -9.95 8.19 -32.66
C ASN A 124 -8.67 7.54 -32.18
N ASP A 125 -8.75 6.34 -31.60
CA ASP A 125 -7.64 5.73 -30.87
C ASP A 125 -6.96 4.61 -31.65
N PHE A 126 -7.62 4.01 -32.63
CA PHE A 126 -7.07 2.85 -33.36
C PHE A 126 -6.81 3.09 -34.85
N VAL A 127 -7.66 3.83 -35.57
CA VAL A 127 -7.47 4.05 -37.01
C VAL A 127 -6.12 4.71 -37.30
N GLY A 128 -5.32 4.04 -38.14
CA GLY A 128 -3.97 4.45 -38.51
C GLY A 128 -2.91 4.37 -37.39
N LYS A 129 -3.28 3.86 -36.21
CA LYS A 129 -2.41 3.72 -35.02
C LYS A 129 -2.15 2.27 -34.62
N THR A 130 -2.97 1.35 -35.11
CA THR A 130 -2.94 -0.09 -34.80
C THR A 130 -2.96 -0.91 -36.08
N TYR A 131 -2.81 -2.23 -35.96
CA TYR A 131 -2.62 -3.16 -37.07
C TYR A 131 -3.61 -4.32 -37.01
N ASN A 132 -4.08 -4.74 -38.18
CA ASN A 132 -4.81 -5.98 -38.38
C ASN A 132 -3.88 -7.20 -38.29
N GLU A 133 -4.44 -8.40 -38.32
CA GLU A 133 -3.70 -9.68 -38.26
C GLU A 133 -2.63 -9.83 -39.36
N ASP A 134 -2.90 -9.29 -40.55
CA ASP A 134 -1.97 -9.29 -41.69
C ASP A 134 -0.95 -8.13 -41.65
N TRP A 135 -0.90 -7.40 -40.54
CA TRP A 135 -0.10 -6.20 -40.30
C TRP A 135 -0.45 -5.00 -41.18
N SER A 136 -1.58 -5.04 -41.89
CA SER A 136 -2.11 -3.84 -42.53
C SER A 136 -2.59 -2.84 -41.47
N PRO A 137 -2.45 -1.52 -41.71
CA PRO A 137 -2.98 -0.51 -40.78
C PRO A 137 -4.50 -0.66 -40.60
N PHE A 138 -4.98 -0.51 -39.37
CA PHE A 138 -6.42 -0.49 -39.07
C PHE A 138 -7.09 0.73 -39.71
N THR A 139 -8.20 0.53 -40.40
CA THR A 139 -8.84 1.54 -41.26
C THR A 139 -10.27 1.85 -40.86
N GLN A 140 -10.84 2.92 -41.44
CA GLN A 140 -12.26 3.23 -41.29
C GLN A 140 -13.18 2.11 -41.79
N ALA A 141 -12.75 1.33 -42.80
CA ALA A 141 -13.53 0.20 -43.28
C ALA A 141 -13.61 -0.92 -42.22
N ASP A 142 -12.54 -1.12 -41.43
CA ASP A 142 -12.54 -2.07 -40.32
C ASP A 142 -13.44 -1.59 -39.17
N VAL A 143 -13.48 -0.28 -38.90
CA VAL A 143 -14.47 0.31 -37.98
C VAL A 143 -15.88 0.01 -38.45
N ASP A 144 -16.19 0.27 -39.72
CA ASP A 144 -17.53 0.06 -40.27
C ASP A 144 -17.94 -1.43 -40.25
N ASP A 145 -16.99 -2.35 -40.45
CA ASP A 145 -17.16 -3.79 -40.33
C ASP A 145 -17.56 -4.19 -38.90
N ILE A 146 -16.74 -3.82 -37.90
CA ILE A 146 -17.01 -4.11 -36.48
C ILE A 146 -18.34 -3.49 -36.03
N MET A 147 -18.63 -2.25 -36.47
CA MET A 147 -19.84 -1.55 -36.09
C MET A 147 -21.09 -2.06 -36.84
N SER A 148 -20.94 -2.82 -37.92
CA SER A 148 -22.09 -3.36 -38.69
C SER A 148 -22.90 -4.39 -37.91
N VAL A 149 -22.27 -5.06 -36.93
CA VAL A 149 -22.92 -6.07 -36.09
C VAL A 149 -23.43 -5.54 -34.76
N TYR A 150 -23.20 -4.24 -34.47
CA TYR A 150 -23.72 -3.60 -33.27
C TYR A 150 -25.26 -3.48 -33.33
N PRO A 151 -25.98 -3.92 -32.29
CA PRO A 151 -27.45 -3.93 -32.29
C PRO A 151 -28.02 -2.54 -31.96
N THR A 152 -28.12 -1.61 -32.91
CA THR A 152 -28.69 -0.26 -32.64
C THR A 152 -30.18 -0.13 -32.95
N ASP A 153 -30.74 -1.00 -33.80
CA ASP A 153 -32.05 -0.77 -34.45
C ASP A 153 -33.08 -1.91 -34.21
N GLY A 154 -32.88 -2.75 -33.18
CA GLY A 154 -33.84 -3.80 -32.80
C GLY A 154 -33.87 -5.05 -33.71
N ALA A 155 -32.86 -5.23 -34.57
CA ALA A 155 -32.72 -6.39 -35.45
C ALA A 155 -31.99 -7.60 -34.83
N ALA A 156 -31.64 -7.54 -33.54
CA ALA A 156 -30.88 -8.58 -32.86
C ALA A 156 -31.70 -9.88 -32.69
N PRO A 157 -31.07 -11.06 -32.79
CA PRO A 157 -31.73 -12.32 -32.48
C PRO A 157 -32.28 -12.34 -31.04
N ALA A 158 -33.48 -12.91 -30.88
CA ALA A 158 -34.07 -13.08 -29.56
C ALA A 158 -33.43 -14.27 -28.81
N ILE A 159 -33.15 -14.08 -27.52
CA ILE A 159 -32.78 -15.15 -26.58
C ILE A 159 -33.94 -15.43 -25.63
N ALA A 160 -34.07 -16.69 -25.19
CA ALA A 160 -35.18 -17.12 -24.34
C ALA A 160 -35.16 -16.48 -22.95
N SER A 161 -33.98 -16.14 -22.46
CA SER A 161 -33.75 -15.49 -21.17
C SER A 161 -32.38 -14.80 -21.18
N PRO A 162 -32.16 -13.76 -20.36
CA PRO A 162 -30.87 -13.05 -20.29
C PRO A 162 -29.82 -13.83 -19.50
N TYR A 163 -30.19 -14.91 -18.83
CA TYR A 163 -29.29 -15.62 -17.92
C TYR A 163 -28.45 -16.65 -18.66
N GLY A 164 -27.12 -16.49 -18.62
CA GLY A 164 -26.18 -17.37 -19.31
C GLY A 164 -25.09 -17.93 -18.38
N VAL A 165 -24.53 -19.08 -18.75
CA VAL A 165 -23.40 -19.72 -18.06
C VAL A 165 -22.30 -19.99 -19.06
N VAL A 166 -21.07 -19.64 -18.71
CA VAL A 166 -19.88 -19.91 -19.54
C VAL A 166 -19.60 -21.42 -19.53
N THR A 167 -19.43 -22.01 -20.71
CA THR A 167 -19.23 -23.46 -20.92
C THR A 167 -17.86 -23.82 -21.46
N THR A 168 -17.15 -22.83 -22.00
CA THR A 168 -15.77 -22.93 -22.48
C THR A 168 -15.01 -21.72 -21.93
N HIS A 169 -13.76 -21.89 -21.51
CA HIS A 169 -12.91 -20.75 -21.18
C HIS A 169 -12.90 -19.77 -22.35
N THR A 170 -13.16 -18.50 -22.06
CA THR A 170 -13.40 -17.49 -23.09
C THR A 170 -12.97 -16.12 -22.57
N THR A 171 -13.11 -15.09 -23.39
CA THR A 171 -12.74 -13.72 -23.03
C THR A 171 -13.88 -12.73 -23.29
N LEU A 172 -14.00 -11.77 -22.39
CA LEU A 172 -14.73 -10.53 -22.62
C LEU A 172 -13.88 -9.61 -23.46
N ARG A 173 -14.50 -9.01 -24.47
CA ARG A 173 -13.88 -8.11 -25.43
C ARG A 173 -14.58 -6.75 -25.44
N GLY A 174 -13.85 -5.70 -25.81
CA GLY A 174 -14.40 -4.35 -25.99
C GLY A 174 -15.43 -4.27 -27.12
N TYR A 175 -15.33 -5.16 -28.11
CA TYR A 175 -16.13 -5.12 -29.34
C TYR A 175 -16.57 -6.53 -29.78
N PRO A 176 -17.68 -6.67 -30.52
CA PRO A 176 -18.20 -7.95 -31.01
C PRO A 176 -17.42 -8.44 -32.23
N THR A 177 -16.13 -8.73 -32.03
CA THR A 177 -15.24 -9.20 -33.10
C THR A 177 -14.21 -10.19 -32.55
N ASP A 178 -13.89 -11.20 -33.35
CA ASP A 178 -12.78 -12.11 -33.11
C ASP A 178 -11.45 -11.58 -33.68
N ARG A 179 -11.52 -10.63 -34.62
CA ARG A 179 -10.37 -10.04 -35.32
C ARG A 179 -9.44 -9.35 -34.34
N PRO A 180 -8.13 -9.66 -34.35
CA PRO A 180 -7.18 -9.03 -33.44
C PRO A 180 -6.89 -7.58 -33.84
N LEU A 181 -6.57 -6.75 -32.85
CA LEU A 181 -6.16 -5.36 -33.04
C LEU A 181 -4.83 -5.10 -32.33
N PHE A 182 -3.74 -5.27 -33.08
CA PHE A 182 -2.39 -5.21 -32.52
C PHE A 182 -1.91 -3.77 -32.38
N GLN A 183 -1.36 -3.44 -31.21
CA GLN A 183 -0.81 -2.11 -30.95
C GLN A 183 0.52 -1.88 -31.67
N THR A 184 1.36 -2.92 -31.73
CA THR A 184 2.73 -2.82 -32.23
C THR A 184 2.91 -3.70 -33.46
N TYR A 185 3.44 -3.13 -34.54
CA TYR A 185 3.73 -3.88 -35.76
C TYR A 185 4.67 -5.06 -35.48
N GLY A 186 4.25 -6.27 -35.82
CA GLY A 186 5.01 -7.49 -35.63
C GLY A 186 4.94 -8.09 -34.21
N ASP A 187 4.18 -7.49 -33.29
CA ASP A 187 3.89 -8.06 -31.97
C ASP A 187 2.45 -8.56 -31.91
N ALA A 188 2.26 -9.88 -31.99
CA ALA A 188 0.95 -10.51 -31.99
C ALA A 188 0.42 -10.82 -30.57
N ASP A 189 1.20 -10.51 -29.53
CA ASP A 189 0.82 -10.77 -28.14
C ASP A 189 0.36 -9.49 -27.40
N ASP A 190 -0.01 -8.45 -28.15
CA ASP A 190 -0.45 -7.15 -27.64
C ASP A 190 -1.73 -6.70 -28.37
N ASP A 191 -2.83 -7.40 -28.07
CA ASP A 191 -4.16 -7.15 -28.63
C ASP A 191 -5.04 -6.38 -27.62
N ASN A 192 -5.41 -5.16 -27.99
CA ASN A 192 -6.12 -4.22 -27.13
C ASN A 192 -7.61 -4.53 -26.94
N LEU A 193 -8.15 -5.55 -27.61
CA LEU A 193 -9.57 -5.85 -27.54
C LEU A 193 -9.98 -6.63 -26.28
N TYR A 194 -9.04 -7.34 -25.65
CA TYR A 194 -9.33 -8.21 -24.53
C TYR A 194 -9.47 -7.44 -23.21
N LEU A 195 -10.54 -7.71 -22.47
CA LEU A 195 -10.84 -7.09 -21.18
C LEU A 195 -10.62 -8.06 -20.02
N SER A 196 -11.14 -9.28 -20.11
CA SER A 196 -11.00 -10.29 -19.05
C SER A 196 -11.24 -11.70 -19.59
N ALA A 197 -10.48 -12.67 -19.09
CA ALA A 197 -10.89 -14.07 -19.18
C ALA A 197 -12.11 -14.37 -18.30
N LEU A 198 -12.96 -15.29 -18.77
CA LEU A 198 -14.05 -15.91 -18.04
C LEU A 198 -13.85 -17.44 -18.01
N ARG A 199 -14.13 -18.04 -16.85
CA ARG A 199 -13.97 -19.49 -16.65
C ARG A 199 -15.26 -20.24 -16.93
N VAL A 200 -15.11 -21.53 -17.19
CA VAL A 200 -16.24 -22.46 -17.20
C VAL A 200 -17.02 -22.33 -15.89
N ASN A 201 -18.34 -22.37 -15.99
CA ASN A 201 -19.31 -22.21 -14.91
C ASN A 201 -19.44 -20.80 -14.32
N GLU A 202 -18.72 -19.80 -14.83
CA GLU A 202 -18.96 -18.43 -14.42
C GLU A 202 -20.31 -17.90 -14.96
N PRO A 203 -21.10 -17.21 -14.12
CA PRO A 203 -22.37 -16.62 -14.52
C PRO A 203 -22.19 -15.34 -15.35
N VAL A 204 -23.06 -15.16 -16.34
CA VAL A 204 -23.22 -13.91 -17.08
C VAL A 204 -24.70 -13.50 -17.19
N VAL A 205 -24.93 -12.19 -17.28
CA VAL A 205 -26.25 -11.62 -17.64
C VAL A 205 -26.12 -10.93 -18.98
N VAL A 206 -26.80 -11.47 -20.00
CA VAL A 206 -26.81 -10.97 -21.38
C VAL A 206 -27.78 -9.81 -21.50
N HIS A 207 -27.27 -8.68 -22.00
CA HIS A 207 -28.02 -7.44 -22.20
C HIS A 207 -28.33 -7.17 -23.66
N ALA A 208 -27.46 -7.63 -24.57
CA ALA A 208 -27.68 -7.51 -26.01
C ALA A 208 -27.04 -8.68 -26.76
N VAL A 209 -27.49 -8.88 -27.99
CA VAL A 209 -26.96 -9.85 -28.94
C VAL A 209 -26.52 -9.08 -30.18
N SER A 210 -25.36 -9.39 -30.75
CA SER A 210 -24.94 -8.83 -32.04
C SER A 210 -25.95 -9.20 -33.13
N THR A 211 -26.07 -8.39 -34.19
CA THR A 211 -27.09 -8.60 -35.22
C THR A 211 -26.92 -9.91 -35.99
N ASP A 212 -25.70 -10.44 -36.05
CA ASP A 212 -25.36 -11.76 -36.61
C ASP A 212 -25.54 -12.94 -35.63
N GLY A 213 -25.81 -12.66 -34.35
CA GLY A 213 -25.98 -13.66 -33.31
C GLY A 213 -24.70 -14.32 -32.80
N LEU A 214 -23.52 -13.86 -33.23
CA LEU A 214 -22.23 -14.47 -32.89
C LEU A 214 -21.68 -14.00 -31.54
N PHE A 215 -22.13 -12.87 -31.01
CA PHE A 215 -21.67 -12.31 -29.74
C PHE A 215 -22.81 -11.91 -28.82
N TYR A 216 -22.58 -12.07 -27.52
CA TYR A 216 -23.42 -11.53 -26.47
C TYR A 216 -22.69 -10.37 -25.80
N TYR A 217 -23.37 -9.25 -25.58
CA TYR A 217 -22.91 -8.22 -24.66
C TYR A 217 -23.45 -8.53 -23.28
N CYS A 218 -22.58 -8.78 -22.31
CA CYS A 218 -22.98 -9.24 -20.99
C CYS A 218 -22.23 -8.56 -19.86
N SER A 219 -22.87 -8.56 -18.68
CA SER A 219 -22.21 -8.37 -17.40
C SER A 219 -21.66 -9.70 -16.88
N SER A 220 -20.50 -9.64 -16.22
CA SER A 220 -19.89 -10.72 -15.46
C SER A 220 -19.58 -10.25 -14.03
N SER A 221 -19.09 -11.16 -13.16
CA SER A 221 -18.75 -10.78 -11.78
C SER A 221 -17.69 -9.69 -11.67
N CYS A 222 -16.87 -9.51 -12.72
CA CYS A 222 -15.74 -8.58 -12.72
C CYS A 222 -15.86 -7.39 -13.67
N LEU A 223 -16.89 -7.35 -14.52
CA LEU A 223 -17.13 -6.28 -15.50
C LEU A 223 -18.63 -6.06 -15.73
N ASP A 224 -19.08 -4.81 -15.73
CA ASP A 224 -20.46 -4.40 -16.01
C ASP A 224 -20.84 -4.51 -17.49
N GLY A 225 -19.88 -4.60 -18.39
CA GLY A 225 -20.13 -4.86 -19.80
C GLY A 225 -18.91 -5.35 -20.58
N GLY A 226 -19.14 -6.29 -21.48
CA GLY A 226 -18.19 -6.75 -22.48
C GLY A 226 -18.84 -7.72 -23.45
N TRP A 227 -18.22 -7.89 -24.62
CA TRP A 227 -18.68 -8.84 -25.64
C TRP A 227 -18.02 -10.20 -25.46
N VAL A 228 -18.80 -11.26 -25.51
CA VAL A 228 -18.34 -12.65 -25.42
C VAL A 228 -18.87 -13.45 -26.61
N PRO A 229 -18.10 -14.40 -27.17
CA PRO A 229 -18.63 -15.31 -28.19
C PRO A 229 -19.87 -16.06 -27.69
N ALA A 230 -20.96 -15.98 -28.45
CA ALA A 230 -22.23 -16.65 -28.13
C ALA A 230 -22.11 -18.19 -28.14
N SER A 231 -21.09 -18.73 -28.82
CA SER A 231 -20.75 -20.15 -28.82
C SER A 231 -20.25 -20.67 -27.47
N ASP A 232 -19.74 -19.79 -26.61
CA ASP A 232 -19.08 -20.18 -25.37
C ASP A 232 -20.02 -20.09 -24.16
N VAL A 233 -21.18 -19.46 -24.34
CA VAL A 233 -22.20 -19.24 -23.32
C VAL A 233 -23.45 -20.05 -23.64
N ALA A 234 -23.95 -20.80 -22.67
CA ALA A 234 -25.23 -21.48 -22.76
C ALA A 234 -26.33 -20.66 -22.06
N ILE A 235 -27.48 -20.52 -22.71
CA ILE A 235 -28.60 -19.74 -22.19
C ILE A 235 -29.49 -20.63 -21.31
N CYS A 236 -29.68 -20.22 -20.05
CA CYS A 236 -30.59 -20.85 -19.11
C CYS A 236 -32.03 -20.43 -19.39
N ALA A 237 -32.97 -21.34 -19.17
CA ALA A 237 -34.40 -21.14 -19.37
C ALA A 237 -34.97 -20.02 -18.47
N ASN A 238 -34.41 -19.83 -17.27
CA ASN A 238 -34.82 -18.81 -16.31
C ASN A 238 -33.76 -18.60 -15.21
N LYS A 239 -33.98 -17.61 -14.34
CA LYS A 239 -33.09 -17.28 -13.22
C LYS A 239 -32.86 -18.44 -12.24
N SER A 240 -33.87 -19.30 -12.04
CA SER A 240 -33.74 -20.43 -11.12
C SER A 240 -32.79 -21.50 -11.65
N GLU A 241 -32.90 -21.85 -12.93
CA GLU A 241 -31.95 -22.77 -13.57
C GLU A 241 -30.53 -22.17 -13.56
N TRP A 242 -30.43 -20.87 -13.83
CA TRP A 242 -29.16 -20.16 -13.77
C TRP A 242 -28.51 -20.18 -12.39
N LEU A 243 -29.23 -19.81 -11.32
CA LEU A 243 -28.69 -19.91 -9.95
C LEU A 243 -28.27 -21.34 -9.61
N SER A 244 -29.06 -22.35 -10.00
CA SER A 244 -28.70 -23.75 -9.75
C SER A 244 -27.45 -24.24 -10.51
N ALA A 245 -26.96 -23.49 -11.49
CA ALA A 245 -25.77 -23.84 -12.24
C ALA A 245 -24.47 -23.45 -11.51
N TRP A 246 -24.45 -22.27 -10.88
CA TRP A 246 -23.22 -21.65 -10.38
C TRP A 246 -23.27 -21.22 -8.91
N ASP A 247 -24.45 -21.01 -8.31
CA ASP A 247 -24.61 -20.65 -6.90
C ASP A 247 -24.53 -21.91 -6.03
N ILE A 248 -23.34 -22.51 -6.03
CA ILE A 248 -23.05 -23.81 -5.42
C ILE A 248 -23.09 -23.68 -3.90
N ALA A 249 -23.72 -24.65 -3.23
CA ALA A 249 -23.81 -24.66 -1.78
C ALA A 249 -22.45 -24.94 -1.12
N GLU A 250 -22.22 -24.33 0.04
CA GLU A 250 -21.02 -24.53 0.85
C GLU A 250 -20.81 -26.03 1.15
N GLY A 251 -19.60 -26.52 0.87
CA GLY A 251 -19.21 -27.93 1.01
C GLY A 251 -19.48 -28.81 -0.23
N GLN A 252 -20.14 -28.26 -1.26
CA GLN A 252 -20.35 -28.92 -2.54
C GLN A 252 -19.46 -28.37 -3.66
N GLU A 253 -18.57 -27.42 -3.37
CA GLU A 253 -17.65 -26.89 -4.37
C GLU A 253 -16.56 -27.91 -4.73
N LEU A 254 -16.20 -27.95 -6.00
CA LEU A 254 -14.95 -28.55 -6.49
C LEU A 254 -14.18 -27.44 -7.21
N VAL A 255 -13.07 -27.02 -6.63
CA VAL A 255 -12.30 -25.86 -7.04
C VAL A 255 -11.03 -26.31 -7.77
N VAL A 256 -10.81 -25.82 -8.99
CA VAL A 256 -9.58 -26.08 -9.75
C VAL A 256 -8.44 -25.23 -9.19
N THR A 257 -7.40 -25.86 -8.67
CA THR A 257 -6.26 -25.17 -8.03
C THR A 257 -4.99 -25.20 -8.88
N GLY A 258 -4.87 -26.15 -9.81
CA GLY A 258 -3.83 -26.11 -10.84
C GLY A 258 -4.15 -25.12 -11.95
N TYR A 259 -3.13 -24.75 -12.71
CA TYR A 259 -3.31 -23.75 -13.77
C TYR A 259 -4.22 -24.23 -14.90
N LYS A 260 -4.05 -25.48 -15.34
CA LYS A 260 -4.82 -26.13 -16.40
C LYS A 260 -5.12 -27.58 -15.99
N VAL A 261 -6.40 -27.90 -15.80
CA VAL A 261 -6.92 -29.23 -15.44
C VAL A 261 -7.84 -29.72 -16.55
N ARG A 262 -7.84 -31.02 -16.85
CA ARG A 262 -8.74 -31.61 -17.85
C ARG A 262 -9.76 -32.53 -17.21
N THR A 263 -10.99 -32.47 -17.69
CA THR A 263 -11.95 -33.55 -17.45
C THR A 263 -11.52 -34.79 -18.24
N GLU A 264 -11.89 -35.95 -17.73
CA GLU A 264 -11.52 -37.24 -18.31
C GLU A 264 -12.05 -37.44 -19.73
N GLN A 265 -11.25 -38.12 -20.57
CA GLN A 265 -11.65 -38.48 -21.92
C GLN A 265 -12.81 -39.51 -21.89
N SER A 266 -13.74 -39.36 -22.83
CA SER A 266 -14.86 -40.30 -23.02
C SER A 266 -15.30 -40.34 -24.48
N ASN A 267 -15.63 -41.54 -24.97
CA ASN A 267 -16.21 -41.73 -26.30
C ASN A 267 -17.76 -41.75 -26.27
N VAL A 268 -18.35 -41.75 -25.08
CA VAL A 268 -19.81 -41.86 -24.87
C VAL A 268 -20.41 -40.56 -24.31
N THR A 269 -19.60 -39.70 -23.69
CA THR A 269 -20.00 -38.39 -23.16
C THR A 269 -19.14 -37.30 -23.81
N SER A 270 -19.35 -37.07 -25.11
CA SER A 270 -18.50 -36.17 -25.90
C SER A 270 -18.50 -34.72 -25.41
N ASN A 271 -19.60 -34.26 -24.83
CA ASN A 271 -19.75 -32.87 -24.39
C ASN A 271 -18.91 -32.54 -23.14
N THR A 272 -18.64 -33.56 -22.31
CA THR A 272 -17.88 -33.42 -21.06
C THR A 272 -16.47 -33.98 -21.14
N ALA A 273 -16.08 -34.59 -22.26
CA ALA A 273 -14.78 -35.22 -22.45
C ALA A 273 -13.67 -34.20 -22.73
N ASN A 274 -12.52 -34.34 -22.05
CA ASN A 274 -11.30 -33.57 -22.33
C ASN A 274 -11.51 -32.04 -22.35
N ARG A 275 -12.36 -31.57 -21.44
CA ARG A 275 -12.69 -30.15 -21.28
C ARG A 275 -11.60 -29.52 -20.41
N LEU A 276 -11.05 -28.41 -20.90
CA LEU A 276 -10.00 -27.67 -20.20
C LEU A 276 -10.64 -26.71 -19.19
N LEU A 277 -10.20 -26.81 -17.95
CA LEU A 277 -10.60 -26.00 -16.81
C LEU A 277 -9.37 -25.25 -16.31
N TYR A 278 -9.54 -23.99 -15.94
CA TYR A 278 -8.45 -23.12 -15.50
C TYR A 278 -8.56 -22.87 -14.00
N MET A 279 -7.44 -22.53 -13.37
CA MET A 279 -7.36 -22.14 -11.96
C MET A 279 -8.50 -21.20 -11.56
N GLY A 280 -9.13 -21.47 -10.42
CA GLY A 280 -10.28 -20.73 -9.91
C GLY A 280 -11.63 -21.13 -10.54
N THR A 281 -11.68 -22.13 -11.42
CA THR A 281 -12.96 -22.71 -11.87
C THR A 281 -13.63 -23.43 -10.70
N VAL A 282 -14.92 -23.17 -10.47
CA VAL A 282 -15.71 -23.79 -9.40
C VAL A 282 -16.86 -24.58 -10.01
N LEU A 283 -16.89 -25.89 -9.74
CA LEU A 283 -17.93 -26.82 -10.20
C LEU A 283 -18.68 -27.42 -9.01
N GLU A 284 -19.91 -27.88 -9.24
CA GLU A 284 -20.69 -28.58 -8.21
C GLU A 284 -20.25 -30.04 -8.15
N ARG A 285 -19.67 -30.43 -7.02
CA ARG A 285 -19.30 -31.80 -6.66
C ARG A 285 -20.55 -32.64 -6.44
N ILE A 286 -20.47 -33.90 -6.82
CA ILE A 286 -21.50 -34.91 -6.55
C ILE A 286 -20.94 -35.85 -5.49
N ASP A 287 -21.53 -35.80 -4.29
CA ASP A 287 -21.28 -36.79 -3.24
C ASP A 287 -21.81 -38.15 -3.70
N TRP A 288 -20.89 -39.10 -3.90
CA TRP A 288 -21.21 -40.36 -4.56
C TRP A 288 -21.10 -41.54 -3.58
N GLU A 289 -22.24 -42.02 -3.06
CA GLU A 289 -22.26 -43.07 -2.01
C GLU A 289 -22.36 -44.53 -2.52
N ASP A 290 -22.49 -44.77 -3.83
CA ASP A 290 -22.63 -46.14 -4.36
C ASP A 290 -21.80 -46.41 -5.62
N ALA A 291 -20.68 -47.13 -5.48
CA ALA A 291 -19.79 -47.51 -6.58
C ALA A 291 -20.42 -48.26 -7.78
N SER A 292 -21.73 -48.56 -7.76
CA SER A 292 -22.48 -49.13 -8.87
C SER A 292 -22.83 -48.15 -10.01
N VAL A 293 -22.73 -46.83 -9.81
CA VAL A 293 -23.13 -45.86 -10.85
C VAL A 293 -22.00 -45.49 -11.78
N LEU A 294 -22.38 -45.44 -13.05
CA LEU A 294 -21.49 -45.18 -14.16
C LEU A 294 -21.71 -43.76 -14.69
N VAL A 295 -20.62 -43.03 -14.88
CA VAL A 295 -20.57 -41.85 -15.74
C VAL A 295 -20.32 -42.36 -17.16
N GLY A 296 -21.37 -42.39 -17.97
CA GLY A 296 -21.38 -43.14 -19.23
C GLY A 296 -21.23 -44.64 -18.96
N THR A 297 -20.05 -45.19 -19.22
CA THR A 297 -19.71 -46.61 -18.96
C THR A 297 -18.62 -46.79 -17.91
N ARG A 298 -18.20 -45.72 -17.22
CA ARG A 298 -17.06 -45.71 -16.29
C ARG A 298 -17.55 -45.53 -14.85
N SER A 299 -16.99 -46.28 -13.90
CA SER A 299 -17.19 -46.05 -12.47
C SER A 299 -16.48 -44.78 -11.99
N ALA A 300 -16.91 -44.24 -10.85
CA ALA A 300 -16.32 -43.07 -10.21
C ALA A 300 -15.00 -43.32 -9.43
N TYR A 301 -14.53 -44.58 -9.30
CA TYR A 301 -13.29 -44.88 -8.55
C TYR A 301 -12.10 -44.02 -9.01
N ASN A 302 -11.37 -43.44 -8.05
CA ASN A 302 -10.20 -42.57 -8.27
C ASN A 302 -10.48 -41.34 -9.15
N ASN A 303 -11.72 -40.83 -9.11
CA ASN A 303 -12.12 -39.62 -9.79
C ASN A 303 -13.00 -38.76 -8.87
N HIS A 304 -12.85 -37.46 -8.98
CA HIS A 304 -13.87 -36.52 -8.53
C HIS A 304 -15.03 -36.54 -9.53
N VAL A 305 -16.26 -36.56 -9.01
CA VAL A 305 -17.48 -36.53 -9.80
C VAL A 305 -18.11 -35.16 -9.63
N CYS A 306 -18.39 -34.48 -10.73
CA CYS A 306 -18.99 -33.14 -10.68
C CYS A 306 -19.90 -32.89 -11.89
N TYR A 307 -20.67 -31.80 -11.79
CA TYR A 307 -21.44 -31.29 -12.90
C TYR A 307 -20.65 -30.26 -13.71
N LEU A 308 -20.67 -30.43 -15.02
CA LEU A 308 -20.12 -29.48 -15.99
C LEU A 308 -21.27 -28.78 -16.73
N PRO A 309 -21.22 -27.44 -16.89
CA PRO A 309 -22.17 -26.73 -17.75
C PRO A 309 -21.87 -27.03 -19.22
N VAL A 310 -22.88 -27.43 -19.96
CA VAL A 310 -22.78 -27.78 -21.39
C VAL A 310 -23.75 -26.92 -22.20
N ARG A 311 -23.26 -26.39 -23.31
CA ARG A 311 -24.08 -25.71 -24.31
C ARG A 311 -24.58 -26.74 -25.33
N LYS A 312 -25.90 -26.92 -25.41
CA LYS A 312 -26.52 -27.78 -26.43
C LYS A 312 -26.41 -27.13 -27.80
N SER A 313 -26.69 -27.91 -28.85
CA SER A 313 -26.66 -27.43 -30.24
C SER A 313 -27.65 -26.30 -30.53
N ASP A 314 -28.73 -26.20 -29.74
CA ASP A 314 -29.71 -25.11 -29.81
C ASP A 314 -29.33 -23.87 -28.99
N GLY A 315 -28.16 -23.88 -28.34
CA GLY A 315 -27.64 -22.81 -27.49
C GLY A 315 -28.14 -22.83 -26.05
N THR A 316 -29.02 -23.76 -25.69
CA THR A 316 -29.55 -23.84 -24.32
C THR A 316 -28.59 -24.56 -23.38
N TYR A 317 -28.74 -24.26 -22.09
CA TYR A 317 -28.00 -24.88 -21.00
C TYR A 317 -28.37 -26.35 -20.78
N SER A 318 -27.36 -27.14 -20.43
CA SER A 318 -27.45 -28.48 -19.84
C SER A 318 -26.47 -28.58 -18.68
N LYS A 319 -26.82 -29.37 -17.68
CA LYS A 319 -25.92 -29.76 -16.59
C LYS A 319 -25.59 -31.24 -16.77
N GLU A 320 -24.35 -31.56 -17.08
CA GLU A 320 -23.93 -32.93 -17.40
C GLU A 320 -22.85 -33.42 -16.43
N VAL A 321 -22.89 -34.71 -16.08
CA VAL A 321 -21.90 -35.30 -15.16
C VAL A 321 -20.57 -35.52 -15.90
N CYS A 322 -19.47 -35.19 -15.25
CA CYS A 322 -18.12 -35.48 -15.72
C CYS A 322 -17.25 -36.10 -14.61
N LEU A 323 -16.10 -36.63 -15.03
CA LEU A 323 -15.07 -37.16 -14.14
C LEU A 323 -13.81 -36.29 -14.27
N ILE A 324 -13.15 -36.03 -13.15
CA ILE A 324 -11.82 -35.43 -13.08
C ILE A 324 -10.94 -36.43 -12.30
N ALA A 325 -9.77 -36.78 -12.81
CA ALA A 325 -8.90 -37.75 -12.15
C ALA A 325 -8.46 -37.24 -10.77
N GLU A 326 -8.33 -38.15 -9.79
CA GLU A 326 -7.87 -37.83 -8.42
C GLU A 326 -6.47 -37.17 -8.38
N SER A 327 -5.64 -37.39 -9.41
CA SER A 327 -4.31 -36.77 -9.51
C SER A 327 -4.33 -35.33 -10.04
N GLU A 328 -5.45 -34.86 -10.56
CA GLU A 328 -5.56 -33.48 -11.03
C GLU A 328 -5.60 -32.52 -9.82
N PRO A 329 -4.92 -31.37 -9.90
CA PRO A 329 -4.90 -30.38 -8.83
C PRO A 329 -6.25 -29.67 -8.69
N VAL A 330 -7.15 -30.29 -7.93
CA VAL A 330 -8.45 -29.76 -7.51
C VAL A 330 -8.63 -29.88 -5.99
N SER A 331 -9.53 -29.08 -5.42
CA SER A 331 -9.87 -29.08 -4.00
C SER A 331 -11.37 -29.31 -3.83
N GLU A 332 -11.76 -30.19 -2.90
CA GLU A 332 -13.14 -30.29 -2.44
C GLU A 332 -13.40 -29.17 -1.41
N GLY A 333 -14.27 -28.23 -1.76
CA GLY A 333 -14.38 -26.94 -1.10
C GLY A 333 -13.28 -25.95 -1.52
N TYR A 334 -13.50 -24.68 -1.20
CA TYR A 334 -12.44 -23.67 -1.28
C TYR A 334 -11.27 -24.04 -0.35
N LEU A 335 -10.05 -23.77 -0.81
CA LEU A 335 -8.87 -23.98 0.03
C LEU A 335 -8.95 -23.08 1.27
N PRO A 336 -8.48 -23.55 2.45
CA PRO A 336 -8.21 -22.65 3.56
C PRO A 336 -7.22 -21.56 3.14
N LEU A 337 -7.55 -20.30 3.41
CA LEU A 337 -6.70 -19.18 3.06
C LEU A 337 -5.51 -19.08 4.03
N THR A 338 -4.44 -19.80 3.71
CA THR A 338 -3.18 -19.84 4.46
C THR A 338 -2.03 -19.40 3.56
N ARG A 339 -0.90 -18.99 4.15
CA ARG A 339 0.30 -18.62 3.36
C ARG A 339 0.84 -19.80 2.55
N GLU A 340 0.78 -20.99 3.12
CA GLU A 340 1.15 -22.23 2.44
C GLU A 340 0.32 -22.45 1.18
N ASN A 341 -1.01 -22.37 1.30
CA ASN A 341 -1.89 -22.60 0.15
C ASN A 341 -1.77 -21.48 -0.88
N ILE A 342 -1.62 -20.21 -0.46
CA ILE A 342 -1.39 -19.09 -1.39
C ILE A 342 -0.13 -19.35 -2.22
N ALA A 343 0.98 -19.73 -1.58
CA ALA A 343 2.22 -20.05 -2.27
C ALA A 343 2.03 -21.23 -3.24
N ASN A 344 1.45 -22.34 -2.79
CA ASN A 344 1.26 -23.53 -3.62
C ASN A 344 0.41 -23.23 -4.87
N VAL A 345 -0.68 -22.49 -4.72
CA VAL A 345 -1.54 -22.09 -5.85
C VAL A 345 -0.82 -21.13 -6.79
N ALA A 346 -0.15 -20.10 -6.25
CA ALA A 346 0.56 -19.11 -7.07
C ALA A 346 1.63 -19.75 -7.98
N PHE A 347 2.37 -20.74 -7.46
CA PHE A 347 3.43 -21.43 -8.20
C PHE A 347 2.92 -22.41 -9.27
N ASN A 348 1.64 -22.80 -9.25
CA ASN A 348 1.08 -23.68 -10.29
C ASN A 348 1.09 -23.06 -11.70
N SER A 349 1.27 -21.73 -11.80
CA SER A 349 1.39 -21.01 -13.08
C SER A 349 2.81 -20.61 -13.44
N LEU A 350 3.84 -20.96 -12.66
CA LEU A 350 5.21 -20.51 -12.93
C LEU A 350 5.67 -20.92 -14.34
N GLY A 351 6.08 -19.93 -15.14
CA GLY A 351 6.50 -20.12 -16.53
C GLY A 351 5.37 -20.11 -17.57
N GLU A 352 4.11 -20.03 -17.16
CA GLU A 352 2.98 -19.89 -18.09
C GLU A 352 2.98 -18.52 -18.76
N MET A 353 2.39 -18.44 -19.95
CA MET A 353 2.41 -17.24 -20.77
C MET A 353 1.69 -16.06 -20.10
N TYR A 354 2.16 -14.85 -20.37
CA TYR A 354 1.42 -13.62 -20.10
C TYR A 354 0.38 -13.40 -21.20
N GLY A 355 -0.87 -13.14 -20.82
CA GLY A 355 -1.95 -12.84 -21.75
C GLY A 355 -2.68 -11.56 -21.37
N TRP A 356 -2.41 -10.45 -22.07
CA TRP A 356 -3.13 -9.19 -21.89
C TRP A 356 -4.65 -9.43 -21.95
N GLY A 357 -5.39 -8.97 -20.94
CA GLY A 357 -6.85 -9.09 -20.96
C GLY A 357 -7.40 -10.53 -20.88
N GLY A 358 -6.54 -11.54 -20.71
CA GLY A 358 -6.92 -12.96 -20.80
C GLY A 358 -6.65 -13.61 -22.15
N MET A 359 -5.97 -12.93 -23.09
CA MET A 359 -5.65 -13.49 -24.40
C MET A 359 -4.76 -14.73 -24.30
N LEU A 360 -4.70 -15.52 -25.39
CA LEU A 360 -3.85 -16.72 -25.49
C LEU A 360 -4.13 -17.79 -24.40
N GLU A 361 -5.36 -17.81 -23.87
CA GLU A 361 -5.73 -18.71 -22.76
C GLU A 361 -4.80 -18.54 -21.54
N ALA A 362 -4.37 -17.31 -21.32
CA ALA A 362 -3.41 -16.92 -20.30
C ALA A 362 -3.95 -15.77 -19.45
N ASN A 363 -3.15 -15.30 -18.48
CA ASN A 363 -3.53 -14.17 -17.63
C ASN A 363 -2.49 -13.06 -17.69
N ASP A 364 -2.95 -11.82 -17.62
CA ASP A 364 -2.11 -10.67 -17.27
C ASP A 364 -1.85 -10.63 -15.76
N CYS A 365 -1.14 -9.60 -15.30
CA CYS A 365 -0.77 -9.45 -13.91
C CYS A 365 -1.96 -9.55 -12.95
N SER A 366 -3.06 -8.86 -13.26
CA SER A 366 -4.22 -8.77 -12.38
C SER A 366 -5.21 -9.94 -12.52
N GLY A 367 -5.33 -10.50 -13.73
CA GLY A 367 -6.05 -11.76 -13.93
C GLY A 367 -5.39 -12.90 -13.16
N TYR A 368 -4.05 -12.93 -13.14
CA TYR A 368 -3.29 -13.96 -12.43
C TYR A 368 -3.51 -13.90 -10.91
N VAL A 369 -3.36 -12.72 -10.30
CA VAL A 369 -3.56 -12.56 -8.85
C VAL A 369 -5.00 -12.89 -8.45
N ARG A 370 -5.99 -12.48 -9.26
CA ARG A 370 -7.40 -12.82 -9.07
C ARG A 370 -7.62 -14.33 -9.07
N ASP A 371 -7.00 -15.07 -9.98
CA ASP A 371 -7.17 -16.52 -10.10
C ASP A 371 -6.62 -17.30 -8.91
N VAL A 372 -5.48 -16.84 -8.39
CA VAL A 372 -4.93 -17.38 -7.14
C VAL A 372 -5.96 -17.19 -6.02
N TYR A 373 -6.46 -15.97 -5.82
CA TYR A 373 -7.38 -15.68 -4.71
C TYR A 373 -8.78 -16.30 -4.84
N LYS A 374 -9.24 -16.53 -6.08
CA LYS A 374 -10.47 -17.28 -6.35
C LYS A 374 -10.45 -18.70 -5.82
N CYS A 375 -9.28 -19.33 -5.71
CA CYS A 375 -9.16 -20.68 -5.15
C CYS A 375 -9.57 -20.76 -3.67
N PHE A 376 -9.69 -19.61 -3.00
CA PHE A 376 -10.09 -19.45 -1.60
C PHE A 376 -11.49 -18.83 -1.45
N GLY A 377 -12.14 -18.47 -2.55
CA GLY A 377 -13.44 -17.79 -2.56
C GLY A 377 -13.36 -16.28 -2.35
N LEU A 378 -12.15 -15.69 -2.38
CA LEU A 378 -11.93 -14.25 -2.30
C LEU A 378 -11.93 -13.64 -3.70
N GLU A 379 -12.90 -12.77 -3.98
CA GLU A 379 -13.05 -12.09 -5.27
C GLU A 379 -12.27 -10.79 -5.30
N LEU A 380 -11.29 -10.72 -6.20
CA LEU A 380 -10.56 -9.49 -6.49
C LEU A 380 -11.10 -8.81 -7.74
N ALA A 381 -11.05 -7.48 -7.75
CA ALA A 381 -11.42 -6.66 -8.89
C ALA A 381 -10.57 -7.01 -10.13
N ARG A 382 -11.09 -6.75 -11.34
CA ARG A 382 -10.41 -7.20 -12.57
C ARG A 382 -9.07 -6.52 -12.83
N ASN A 383 -9.04 -5.19 -12.73
CA ASN A 383 -7.92 -4.37 -13.19
C ASN A 383 -7.02 -3.95 -12.03
N THR A 384 -5.72 -3.78 -12.29
CA THR A 384 -4.74 -3.35 -11.27
C THR A 384 -5.13 -2.09 -10.51
N THR A 385 -5.66 -1.08 -11.20
CA THR A 385 -6.15 0.14 -10.54
C THR A 385 -7.34 -0.14 -9.63
N TRP A 386 -8.21 -1.07 -9.99
CA TRP A 386 -9.39 -1.43 -9.19
C TRP A 386 -8.99 -2.31 -8.00
N GLN A 387 -8.07 -3.26 -8.19
CA GLN A 387 -7.51 -4.08 -7.10
C GLN A 387 -6.79 -3.23 -6.06
N ARG A 388 -5.98 -2.27 -6.52
CA ARG A 388 -5.33 -1.29 -5.64
C ARG A 388 -6.32 -0.56 -4.73
N ASN A 389 -7.51 -0.29 -5.25
CA ASN A 389 -8.55 0.51 -4.60
C ASN A 389 -9.59 -0.32 -3.83
N MET A 390 -9.40 -1.64 -3.72
CA MET A 390 -10.27 -2.49 -2.93
C MET A 390 -10.29 -2.04 -1.45
N PRO A 391 -11.42 -2.22 -0.73
CA PRO A 391 -11.59 -1.77 0.66
C PRO A 391 -10.87 -2.68 1.68
N VAL A 392 -9.63 -3.06 1.38
CA VAL A 392 -8.78 -3.95 2.17
C VAL A 392 -7.70 -3.15 2.90
N ARG A 393 -6.90 -3.82 3.73
CA ARG A 393 -5.73 -3.20 4.33
C ARG A 393 -4.74 -2.80 3.24
N SER A 394 -4.44 -1.51 3.17
CA SER A 394 -3.54 -0.92 2.18
C SER A 394 -2.50 -0.01 2.82
N TYR A 395 -1.33 0.09 2.20
CA TYR A 395 -0.23 0.95 2.63
C TYR A 395 0.35 1.71 1.45
N ASP A 396 0.31 3.04 1.52
CA ASP A 396 0.93 3.92 0.53
C ASP A 396 2.45 3.88 0.70
N LEU A 397 3.13 3.52 -0.38
CA LEU A 397 4.59 3.43 -0.46
C LEU A 397 5.19 4.54 -1.32
N SER A 398 4.36 5.33 -2.01
CA SER A 398 4.80 6.24 -3.08
C SER A 398 5.73 7.37 -2.60
N GLY A 399 5.59 7.80 -1.35
CA GLY A 399 6.42 8.84 -0.72
C GLY A 399 7.72 8.35 -0.09
N LEU A 400 7.97 7.04 -0.09
CA LEU A 400 9.11 6.43 0.58
C LEU A 400 10.32 6.26 -0.36
N ASP A 401 11.52 6.38 0.22
CA ASP A 401 12.74 5.90 -0.42
C ASP A 401 12.83 4.37 -0.41
N ASP A 402 13.78 3.82 -1.17
CA ASP A 402 13.93 2.37 -1.36
C ASP A 402 14.22 1.63 -0.05
N ALA A 403 14.98 2.22 0.87
CA ALA A 403 15.32 1.57 2.14
C ALA A 403 14.08 1.41 3.03
N HIS A 404 13.23 2.44 3.08
CA HIS A 404 11.97 2.37 3.82
C HIS A 404 10.95 1.44 3.15
N LYS A 405 10.89 1.42 1.82
CA LYS A 405 10.03 0.47 1.09
C LYS A 405 10.41 -0.96 1.40
N ALA A 406 11.70 -1.29 1.31
CA ALA A 406 12.19 -2.64 1.63
C ALA A 406 11.87 -3.01 3.10
N ALA A 407 12.13 -2.12 4.04
CA ALA A 407 11.83 -2.35 5.45
C ALA A 407 10.34 -2.59 5.70
N ALA A 408 9.46 -1.81 5.08
CA ALA A 408 8.01 -1.98 5.19
C ALA A 408 7.54 -3.30 4.58
N ILE A 409 8.01 -3.65 3.39
CA ILE A 409 7.60 -4.86 2.66
C ILE A 409 8.03 -6.12 3.42
N ARG A 410 9.20 -6.14 4.06
CA ARG A 410 9.67 -7.29 4.87
C ARG A 410 8.78 -7.59 6.08
N GLN A 411 7.96 -6.64 6.53
CA GLN A 411 6.98 -6.87 7.59
C GLN A 411 5.66 -7.45 7.05
N MET A 412 5.46 -7.46 5.74
CA MET A 412 4.23 -7.90 5.12
C MET A 412 4.23 -9.42 4.94
N PRO A 413 3.10 -10.09 5.15
CA PRO A 413 2.99 -11.53 4.92
C PRO A 413 3.07 -11.90 3.44
N LEU A 414 3.52 -13.13 3.19
CA LEU A 414 3.37 -13.80 1.90
C LEU A 414 1.93 -13.67 1.39
N GLY A 415 1.77 -13.36 0.11
CA GLY A 415 0.48 -13.13 -0.53
C GLY A 415 0.08 -11.67 -0.64
N THR A 416 0.73 -10.76 0.09
CA THR A 416 0.51 -9.32 -0.06
C THR A 416 0.70 -8.90 -1.53
N VAL A 417 -0.24 -8.14 -2.08
CA VAL A 417 -0.20 -7.66 -3.45
C VAL A 417 0.48 -6.30 -3.48
N LEU A 418 1.60 -6.20 -4.19
CA LEU A 418 2.37 -4.97 -4.37
C LEU A 418 2.02 -4.35 -5.73
N PHE A 419 1.97 -3.03 -5.78
CA PHE A 419 1.56 -2.28 -6.95
C PHE A 419 2.61 -1.26 -7.36
N MET A 420 2.88 -1.21 -8.66
CA MET A 420 3.53 -0.07 -9.31
C MET A 420 2.69 0.41 -10.50
N PRO A 421 2.96 1.58 -11.09
CA PRO A 421 2.24 2.03 -12.28
C PRO A 421 2.33 1.00 -13.43
N GLY A 422 1.18 0.41 -13.78
CA GLY A 422 1.03 -0.54 -14.87
C GLY A 422 1.32 -2.01 -14.56
N HIS A 423 1.61 -2.37 -13.30
CA HIS A 423 1.89 -3.76 -12.91
C HIS A 423 1.54 -4.05 -11.45
N GLU A 424 1.19 -5.29 -11.15
CA GLU A 424 1.02 -5.81 -9.80
C GLU A 424 1.69 -7.17 -9.63
N MET A 425 2.09 -7.46 -8.41
CA MET A 425 2.82 -8.68 -8.09
C MET A 425 2.51 -9.17 -6.68
N MET A 426 2.62 -10.48 -6.47
CA MET A 426 2.40 -11.10 -5.17
C MET A 426 3.74 -11.27 -4.44
N TYR A 427 3.83 -10.75 -3.21
CA TYR A 427 5.00 -10.88 -2.35
C TYR A 427 5.17 -12.31 -1.83
N LEU A 428 6.39 -12.82 -1.90
CA LEU A 428 6.76 -14.17 -1.46
C LEU A 428 7.51 -14.19 -0.11
N GLY A 429 8.16 -13.09 0.24
CA GLY A 429 9.10 -13.01 1.37
C GLY A 429 10.45 -12.46 0.93
N ASP A 430 11.40 -12.40 1.86
CA ASP A 430 12.78 -12.01 1.61
C ASP A 430 13.76 -13.18 1.68
N ALA A 431 14.86 -13.06 0.94
CA ALA A 431 15.98 -13.99 0.96
C ALA A 431 17.26 -13.27 0.53
N ASP A 432 18.40 -13.62 1.15
CA ASP A 432 19.72 -13.08 0.78
C ASP A 432 19.81 -11.55 0.74
N GLY A 433 18.97 -10.85 1.52
CA GLY A 433 18.92 -9.39 1.57
C GLY A 433 18.00 -8.72 0.55
N HIS A 434 17.21 -9.49 -0.20
CA HIS A 434 16.32 -9.02 -1.26
C HIS A 434 14.86 -9.47 -1.05
N GLU A 435 13.90 -8.64 -1.45
CA GLU A 435 12.46 -8.97 -1.43
C GLU A 435 12.06 -9.65 -2.74
N TYR A 436 11.33 -10.77 -2.68
CA TYR A 436 10.93 -11.54 -3.86
C TYR A 436 9.43 -11.52 -4.09
N VAL A 437 9.08 -11.59 -5.37
CA VAL A 437 7.70 -11.59 -5.85
C VAL A 437 7.49 -12.64 -6.92
N ILE A 438 6.24 -13.08 -7.09
CA ILE A 438 5.76 -13.81 -8.26
C ILE A 438 4.70 -12.98 -8.99
N SER A 439 4.78 -12.90 -10.31
CA SER A 439 3.79 -12.19 -11.12
C SER A 439 3.77 -12.65 -12.57
N SER A 440 2.63 -12.50 -13.23
CA SER A 440 2.53 -12.55 -14.69
C SER A 440 2.97 -11.21 -15.26
N ALA A 441 4.09 -11.15 -15.97
CA ALA A 441 4.68 -9.90 -16.46
C ALA A 441 4.94 -9.92 -17.97
N GLY A 442 4.52 -8.85 -18.66
CA GLY A 442 4.80 -8.66 -20.09
C GLY A 442 6.28 -8.36 -20.33
N SER A 443 6.87 -7.44 -19.56
CA SER A 443 8.28 -7.05 -19.75
C SER A 443 9.00 -6.67 -18.46
N ILE A 444 10.33 -6.75 -18.52
CA ILE A 444 11.27 -6.21 -17.54
C ILE A 444 12.23 -5.24 -18.23
N GLY A 445 13.05 -4.50 -17.49
CA GLY A 445 14.16 -3.73 -18.07
C GLY A 445 15.24 -4.64 -18.64
N ASN A 446 15.90 -4.19 -19.71
CA ASN A 446 16.97 -4.94 -20.35
C ASN A 446 18.15 -5.17 -19.39
N LEU A 447 18.37 -6.45 -19.02
CA LEU A 447 19.39 -6.85 -18.06
C LEU A 447 20.83 -6.69 -18.59
N PHE A 448 21.03 -6.69 -19.91
CA PHE A 448 22.35 -6.71 -20.55
C PHE A 448 22.64 -5.48 -21.43
N GLY A 449 21.77 -4.48 -21.42
CA GLY A 449 21.91 -3.24 -22.22
C GLY A 449 21.70 -1.97 -21.40
N ASP A 450 21.88 -0.81 -22.04
CA ASP A 450 21.89 0.49 -21.37
C ASP A 450 20.48 1.05 -21.06
N THR A 451 19.51 0.87 -21.96
CA THR A 451 18.09 1.27 -21.78
C THR A 451 17.15 0.35 -22.59
N GLY A 452 15.85 0.38 -22.28
CA GLY A 452 14.82 -0.43 -22.96
C GLY A 452 14.37 -1.65 -22.18
N SER A 453 13.40 -2.41 -22.71
CA SER A 453 12.80 -3.57 -22.06
C SER A 453 13.15 -4.89 -22.73
N THR A 454 13.11 -5.97 -21.96
CA THR A 454 13.08 -7.35 -22.43
C THR A 454 11.65 -7.87 -22.29
N GLN A 455 11.08 -8.37 -23.37
CA GLN A 455 9.78 -9.03 -23.38
C GLN A 455 9.94 -10.40 -22.70
N VAL A 456 9.37 -10.56 -21.50
CA VAL A 456 9.37 -11.84 -20.78
C VAL A 456 8.11 -12.62 -21.13
N LYS A 457 6.96 -11.92 -21.12
CA LYS A 457 5.64 -12.44 -21.44
C LYS A 457 5.34 -13.77 -20.74
N GLY A 458 5.55 -13.80 -19.42
CA GLY A 458 5.26 -14.98 -18.62
C GLY A 458 5.18 -14.75 -17.12
N VAL A 459 4.72 -15.77 -16.41
CA VAL A 459 4.75 -15.82 -14.94
C VAL A 459 6.16 -16.13 -14.47
N LEU A 460 6.71 -15.24 -13.64
CA LEU A 460 8.10 -15.28 -13.22
C LEU A 460 8.24 -15.00 -11.73
N VAL A 461 9.34 -15.48 -11.15
CA VAL A 461 9.84 -15.09 -9.83
C VAL A 461 11.02 -14.16 -10.03
N ASN A 462 11.09 -13.07 -9.27
CA ASN A 462 12.21 -12.12 -9.28
C ASN A 462 12.34 -11.40 -7.94
N SER A 463 13.50 -10.82 -7.68
CA SER A 463 13.64 -9.81 -6.63
C SER A 463 13.07 -8.46 -7.08
N LEU A 464 12.67 -7.61 -6.14
CA LEU A 464 12.23 -6.23 -6.41
C LEU A 464 13.36 -5.32 -6.94
N ASP A 465 14.61 -5.78 -6.92
CA ASP A 465 15.74 -5.07 -7.52
C ASP A 465 15.78 -5.15 -9.04
N ILE A 466 14.97 -6.02 -9.64
CA ILE A 466 14.87 -6.08 -11.09
C ILE A 466 14.52 -4.70 -11.65
N ILE A 467 15.18 -4.34 -12.75
CA ILE A 467 15.06 -3.01 -13.34
C ILE A 467 13.86 -2.90 -14.27
N ARG A 468 13.37 -1.68 -14.45
CA ARG A 468 12.42 -1.29 -15.51
C ARG A 468 13.17 -0.73 -16.72
N GLY A 469 12.47 -0.50 -17.82
CA GLY A 469 13.08 0.02 -19.06
C GLY A 469 13.74 1.40 -18.94
N ASN A 470 13.32 2.19 -17.93
CA ASN A 470 13.90 3.48 -17.56
C ASN A 470 15.03 3.38 -16.51
N ARG A 471 15.50 2.17 -16.19
CA ARG A 471 16.62 1.87 -15.28
C ARG A 471 16.38 2.09 -13.77
N THR A 472 15.16 2.41 -13.37
CA THR A 472 14.77 2.35 -11.95
C THR A 472 14.36 0.92 -11.57
N THR A 473 14.56 0.52 -10.31
CA THR A 473 14.20 -0.81 -9.80
C THR A 473 12.69 -0.96 -9.61
N TRP A 474 12.15 -2.17 -9.59
CA TRP A 474 10.74 -2.36 -9.26
C TRP A 474 10.43 -1.83 -7.86
N LEU A 475 11.32 -2.06 -6.89
CA LEU A 475 11.25 -1.50 -5.53
C LEU A 475 11.02 0.02 -5.55
N SER A 476 11.87 0.77 -6.26
CA SER A 476 11.76 2.23 -6.32
C SER A 476 10.45 2.74 -6.93
N ASN A 477 9.80 1.93 -7.78
CA ASN A 477 8.53 2.27 -8.43
C ASN A 477 7.30 1.78 -7.67
N LEU A 478 7.46 1.03 -6.57
CA LEU A 478 6.32 0.63 -5.77
C LEU A 478 5.59 1.85 -5.21
N ALA A 479 4.27 1.79 -5.31
CA ALA A 479 3.36 2.86 -4.92
C ALA A 479 2.38 2.43 -3.83
N MET A 480 1.98 1.16 -3.79
CA MET A 480 1.00 0.66 -2.83
C MET A 480 1.27 -0.81 -2.52
N ALA A 481 0.87 -1.25 -1.34
CA ALA A 481 0.73 -2.66 -0.98
C ALA A 481 -0.65 -2.93 -0.39
N ASN A 482 -1.33 -3.98 -0.85
CA ASN A 482 -2.61 -4.44 -0.30
C ASN A 482 -2.48 -5.84 0.29
N MET A 483 -3.02 -6.04 1.49
CA MET A 483 -3.25 -7.38 2.04
C MET A 483 -4.70 -7.74 1.75
N PRO A 484 -4.99 -8.47 0.66
CA PRO A 484 -6.35 -8.60 0.13
C PRO A 484 -7.30 -9.36 1.07
N TYR A 485 -6.74 -10.09 2.03
CA TYR A 485 -7.45 -10.90 3.01
C TYR A 485 -7.62 -10.22 4.38
N VAL A 486 -7.19 -8.97 4.53
CA VAL A 486 -7.35 -8.21 5.78
C VAL A 486 -8.27 -7.03 5.52
N SER A 487 -9.29 -6.87 6.35
CA SER A 487 -10.18 -5.71 6.28
C SER A 487 -9.42 -4.41 6.55
N SER A 488 -9.83 -3.33 5.88
CA SER A 488 -9.38 -1.96 6.16
C SER A 488 -9.71 -1.50 7.59
N SER A 489 -10.60 -2.21 8.31
CA SER A 489 -10.97 -1.92 9.71
C SER A 489 -10.04 -2.52 10.77
N GLU A 490 -9.20 -3.49 10.43
CA GLU A 490 -8.27 -4.12 11.38
C GLU A 490 -7.19 -3.14 11.90
N PRO A 491 -6.39 -3.47 12.92
CA PRO A 491 -5.20 -2.70 13.25
C PRO A 491 -4.19 -2.73 12.08
N ALA A 492 -3.58 -1.59 11.76
CA ALA A 492 -2.52 -1.54 10.77
C ALA A 492 -1.28 -2.30 11.31
N LEU A 493 -0.55 -2.98 10.41
CA LEU A 493 0.82 -3.34 10.72
C LEU A 493 1.60 -2.06 10.94
N SER A 494 2.45 -2.09 11.96
CA SER A 494 3.41 -1.03 12.13
C SER A 494 4.62 -1.33 11.24
N LEU A 495 4.65 -0.68 10.08
CA LEU A 495 5.61 -0.92 9.00
C LEU A 495 6.97 -0.22 9.17
N TYR A 496 7.03 0.82 9.99
CA TYR A 496 8.20 1.71 10.09
C TYR A 496 8.76 1.71 11.51
N ASP A 497 10.06 1.90 11.71
CA ASP A 497 10.62 2.18 13.04
C ASP A 497 10.90 3.68 13.14
N VAL A 498 10.33 4.36 14.14
CA VAL A 498 10.55 5.79 14.39
C VAL A 498 12.03 6.11 14.64
N ALA A 499 12.82 5.11 15.06
CA ALA A 499 14.27 5.22 15.19
C ALA A 499 14.99 5.54 13.87
N PHE A 500 14.40 5.22 12.72
CA PHE A 500 14.97 5.63 11.43
C PHE A 500 14.98 7.16 11.27
N TYR A 501 13.96 7.83 11.81
CA TYR A 501 13.80 9.30 11.72
C TYR A 501 14.55 10.06 12.81
N ASP A 502 15.38 9.38 13.60
CA ASP A 502 16.08 9.95 14.75
C ASP A 502 16.91 11.20 14.39
N SER A 503 17.52 11.20 13.20
CA SER A 503 18.31 12.32 12.67
C SER A 503 17.45 13.50 12.15
N ALA A 504 16.16 13.26 11.87
CA ALA A 504 15.22 14.24 11.35
C ALA A 504 14.35 14.89 12.44
N VAL A 505 14.49 14.47 13.70
CA VAL A 505 13.82 15.10 14.84
C VAL A 505 14.27 16.55 14.97
N THR A 506 13.33 17.49 14.83
CA THR A 506 13.59 18.94 14.91
C THR A 506 12.81 19.60 16.05
N ALA A 507 13.04 20.91 16.24
CA ALA A 507 12.38 21.78 17.21
C ALA A 507 12.66 21.48 18.71
N LEU A 508 13.69 20.68 19.00
CA LEU A 508 14.21 20.46 20.36
C LEU A 508 15.50 21.26 20.58
N ASP A 509 15.44 22.30 21.40
CA ASP A 509 16.62 23.05 21.83
C ASP A 509 17.42 22.25 22.86
N ALA A 510 18.73 22.51 22.92
CA ALA A 510 19.60 21.84 23.88
C ALA A 510 19.32 22.24 25.34
N SER A 511 18.77 23.43 25.58
CA SER A 511 18.54 23.97 26.93
C SER A 511 17.34 24.91 27.00
N TYR A 512 16.59 24.84 28.10
CA TYR A 512 15.44 25.69 28.42
C TYR A 512 15.58 26.32 29.81
N PRO A 513 15.09 27.56 30.03
CA PRO A 513 15.12 28.17 31.35
C PRO A 513 14.14 27.49 32.32
N TYR A 514 14.55 27.32 33.58
CA TYR A 514 13.65 26.83 34.62
C TYR A 514 12.43 27.74 34.78
N SER A 515 11.23 27.14 34.70
CA SER A 515 9.94 27.84 34.76
C SER A 515 9.11 27.51 36.00
N GLY A 516 9.52 26.52 36.80
CA GLY A 516 8.72 25.98 37.91
C GLY A 516 7.49 25.18 37.48
N SER A 517 7.40 24.78 36.21
CA SER A 517 6.33 23.95 35.64
C SER A 517 6.89 22.99 34.59
N PRO A 518 6.17 21.92 34.22
CA PRO A 518 6.64 20.97 33.21
C PRO A 518 6.98 21.66 31.88
N ILE A 519 8.20 21.45 31.39
CA ILE A 519 8.68 21.91 30.09
C ILE A 519 8.43 20.78 29.08
N THR A 520 7.59 21.03 28.09
CA THR A 520 7.25 20.06 27.02
C THR A 520 7.57 20.66 25.65
N PRO A 521 8.85 20.67 25.24
CA PRO A 521 9.24 21.22 23.94
C PRO A 521 8.52 20.53 22.79
N LEU A 522 8.09 21.28 21.78
CA LEU A 522 7.43 20.70 20.61
C LEU A 522 8.44 19.82 19.85
N VAL A 523 8.01 18.60 19.50
CA VAL A 523 8.82 17.67 18.70
C VAL A 523 8.16 17.49 17.35
N GLU A 524 8.89 17.83 16.28
CA GLU A 524 8.44 17.65 14.90
C GLU A 524 9.36 16.68 14.17
N ILE A 525 8.77 15.65 13.57
CA ILE A 525 9.43 14.78 12.59
C ILE A 525 8.86 15.12 11.21
N PRO A 526 9.66 15.67 10.28
CA PRO A 526 9.18 16.01 8.94
C PRO A 526 8.55 14.80 8.24
N GLY A 527 7.33 14.99 7.72
CA GLY A 527 6.57 13.95 7.03
C GLY A 527 5.72 13.06 7.95
N LEU A 528 5.82 13.20 9.28
CA LEU A 528 5.00 12.49 10.26
C LEU A 528 4.07 13.45 11.01
N VAL A 529 2.92 12.92 11.45
CA VAL A 529 1.88 13.64 12.18
C VAL A 529 1.84 13.16 13.64
N ALA A 530 2.21 14.03 14.58
CA ALA A 530 2.13 13.75 16.01
C ALA A 530 0.70 13.37 16.44
N GLY A 531 0.59 12.34 17.29
CA GLY A 531 -0.67 11.74 17.75
C GLY A 531 -1.33 10.79 16.74
N THR A 532 -0.81 10.69 15.52
CA THR A 532 -1.21 9.67 14.53
C THR A 532 -0.05 8.70 14.28
N ASP A 533 1.11 9.23 13.91
CA ASP A 533 2.30 8.47 13.53
C ASP A 533 3.29 8.28 14.69
N TYR A 534 3.25 9.16 15.69
CA TYR A 534 4.04 9.01 16.91
C TYR A 534 3.42 9.74 18.10
N GLU A 535 3.67 9.24 19.31
CA GLU A 535 3.40 9.93 20.56
C GLU A 535 4.70 10.41 21.21
N VAL A 536 4.61 11.49 21.99
CA VAL A 536 5.75 12.08 22.70
C VAL A 536 5.44 12.13 24.18
N THR A 537 6.37 11.61 24.98
CA THR A 537 6.30 11.63 26.44
C THR A 537 7.57 12.26 27.02
N TYR A 538 7.44 12.85 28.21
CA TYR A 538 8.53 13.57 28.87
C TYR A 538 8.73 13.02 30.28
N ALA A 539 10.00 12.94 30.70
CA ALA A 539 10.40 12.58 32.04
C ALA A 539 11.42 13.59 32.57
N ASP A 540 11.42 13.80 33.90
CA ASP A 540 12.34 14.71 34.60
C ASP A 540 12.30 16.15 34.06
N ASN A 541 11.12 16.60 33.61
CA ASN A 541 10.96 17.83 32.84
C ASN A 541 10.45 19.04 33.65
N VAL A 542 10.64 19.05 34.97
CA VAL A 542 10.21 20.14 35.86
C VAL A 542 11.40 20.80 36.54
N GLU A 543 12.18 20.03 37.28
CA GLU A 543 13.31 20.52 38.07
C GLU A 543 14.54 20.78 37.19
N PRO A 544 15.46 21.69 37.58
CA PRO A 544 16.72 21.89 36.89
C PRO A 544 17.53 20.58 36.76
N GLY A 545 18.07 20.29 35.58
CA GLY A 545 18.75 19.03 35.29
C GLY A 545 18.57 18.55 33.84
N ILE A 546 18.83 17.28 33.59
CA ILE A 546 18.64 16.66 32.26
C ILE A 546 17.26 16.01 32.20
N ALA A 547 16.40 16.55 31.35
CA ALA A 547 15.09 15.99 31.04
C ALA A 547 15.17 15.05 29.84
N THR A 548 14.29 14.05 29.78
CA THR A 548 14.21 13.08 28.68
C THR A 548 12.92 13.25 27.89
N VAL A 549 13.06 13.26 26.57
CA VAL A 549 11.96 13.20 25.59
C VAL A 549 11.97 11.80 24.98
N THR A 550 10.84 11.10 25.05
CA THR A 550 10.65 9.78 24.45
C THR A 550 9.61 9.88 23.36
N ILE A 551 10.00 9.59 22.12
CA ILE A 551 9.15 9.57 20.94
C ILE A 551 8.87 8.12 20.61
N THR A 552 7.62 7.70 20.66
CA THR A 552 7.21 6.32 20.40
C THR A 552 6.37 6.29 19.14
N GLY A 553 6.75 5.45 18.16
CA GLY A 553 5.97 5.28 16.95
C GLY A 553 4.57 4.74 17.25
N THR A 554 3.57 5.21 16.52
CA THR A 554 2.19 4.73 16.58
C THR A 554 1.61 4.51 15.19
N GLY A 555 0.49 3.77 15.10
CA GLY A 555 -0.15 3.50 13.80
C GLY A 555 0.74 2.64 12.90
N ALA A 556 1.24 3.23 11.81
CA ALA A 556 2.17 2.57 10.90
C ALA A 556 3.64 2.57 11.41
N TYR A 557 3.94 3.22 12.54
CA TYR A 557 5.30 3.35 13.09
C TYR A 557 5.45 2.63 14.44
N THR A 558 6.61 2.01 14.66
CA THR A 558 7.04 1.22 15.83
C THR A 558 8.26 1.91 16.46
N GLY A 559 8.80 1.29 17.51
CA GLY A 559 10.09 1.65 18.06
C GLY A 559 10.02 2.91 18.90
N THR A 560 11.19 3.36 19.33
CA THR A 560 11.27 4.49 20.25
C THR A 560 12.58 5.24 20.07
N VAL A 561 12.48 6.56 19.92
CA VAL A 561 13.61 7.48 19.95
C VAL A 561 13.65 8.15 21.32
N LYS A 562 14.84 8.24 21.92
CA LYS A 562 15.07 9.02 23.13
C LYS A 562 16.03 10.17 22.85
N ARG A 563 15.63 11.35 23.29
CA ARG A 563 16.43 12.58 23.27
C ARG A 563 16.43 13.22 24.65
N THR A 564 17.37 14.12 24.87
CA THR A 564 17.53 14.82 26.15
C THR A 564 17.67 16.31 25.92
N PHE A 565 17.16 17.12 26.86
CA PHE A 565 17.40 18.56 26.92
C PHE A 565 17.72 18.97 28.37
N GLU A 566 18.43 20.08 28.53
CA GLU A 566 18.76 20.63 29.83
C GLU A 566 17.72 21.65 30.30
N ILE A 567 17.37 21.63 31.59
CA ILE A 567 16.62 22.67 32.27
C ILE A 567 17.62 23.49 33.10
N ALA A 568 17.92 24.70 32.64
CA ALA A 568 18.90 25.58 33.27
C ALA A 568 18.41 26.06 34.63
N ALA A 569 19.30 26.06 35.64
CA ALA A 569 19.00 26.56 36.97
C ALA A 569 18.57 28.05 36.95
N PRO A 570 17.66 28.48 37.84
CA PRO A 570 17.28 29.88 37.94
C PRO A 570 18.50 30.74 38.32
N VAL A 571 18.75 31.79 37.55
CA VAL A 571 19.74 32.81 37.90
C VAL A 571 19.18 33.63 39.06
N VAL A 572 19.71 33.43 40.27
CA VAL A 572 19.37 34.25 41.44
C VAL A 572 20.16 35.55 41.35
N ALA A 573 19.47 36.69 41.28
CA ALA A 573 20.12 38.01 41.34
C ALA A 573 20.75 38.23 42.72
N PRO A 574 21.96 38.81 42.81
CA PRO A 574 22.61 39.11 44.09
C PRO A 574 21.84 40.19 44.87
N THR A 575 21.87 40.12 46.20
CA THR A 575 21.43 41.21 47.10
C THR A 575 22.63 41.91 47.72
N TYR A 576 22.45 43.17 48.13
CA TYR A 576 23.49 43.98 48.79
C TYR A 576 23.02 44.41 50.18
N ASP A 577 23.63 43.85 51.20
CA ASP A 577 23.21 44.04 52.59
C ASP A 577 24.06 45.12 53.28
N MET A 578 23.41 46.06 53.95
CA MET A 578 24.07 47.06 54.79
C MET A 578 24.52 46.40 56.10
N VAL A 579 25.79 46.03 56.18
CA VAL A 579 26.39 45.28 57.30
C VAL A 579 26.62 46.18 58.53
N SER A 580 26.97 47.45 58.31
CA SER A 580 27.16 48.42 59.39
C SER A 580 26.99 49.86 58.91
N GLY A 581 26.72 50.78 59.84
CA GLY A 581 26.58 52.21 59.59
C GLY A 581 25.13 52.70 59.49
N ASP A 582 24.15 51.81 59.30
CA ASP A 582 22.73 52.20 59.33
C ASP A 582 22.32 52.72 60.71
N GLY A 583 21.63 53.86 60.72
CA GLY A 583 21.24 54.62 61.89
C GLY A 583 22.37 55.40 62.56
N ALA A 584 23.56 55.53 61.94
CA ALA A 584 24.67 56.26 62.54
C ALA A 584 24.32 57.74 62.76
N THR A 585 24.92 58.36 63.78
CA THR A 585 24.71 59.77 64.13
C THR A 585 26.03 60.52 64.03
N TRP A 586 26.01 61.71 63.45
CA TRP A 586 27.19 62.55 63.32
C TRP A 586 26.88 64.00 63.71
N GLN A 587 27.71 64.61 64.54
CA GLN A 587 27.46 65.95 65.06
C GLN A 587 28.20 67.00 64.23
N LYS A 588 27.49 68.02 63.74
CA LYS A 588 28.09 69.12 62.95
C LYS A 588 29.17 69.85 63.77
N GLY A 589 30.35 70.04 63.19
CA GLY A 589 31.58 70.51 63.84
C GLY A 589 32.50 69.42 64.39
N SER A 590 32.14 68.13 64.28
CA SER A 590 33.00 66.99 64.61
C SER A 590 34.10 66.78 63.55
N ASP A 591 35.25 66.25 63.96
CA ASP A 591 36.32 65.79 63.05
C ASP A 591 36.24 64.28 62.73
N GLU A 592 35.23 63.58 63.25
CA GLU A 592 35.02 62.15 63.00
C GLU A 592 34.37 61.89 61.64
N ALA A 593 34.59 60.72 61.05
CA ALA A 593 33.94 60.28 59.81
C ALA A 593 32.85 59.24 60.11
N LEU A 594 31.84 59.13 59.25
CA LEU A 594 30.90 58.01 59.29
C LEU A 594 31.37 56.88 58.37
N VAL A 595 31.32 55.65 58.87
CA VAL A 595 31.72 54.46 58.12
C VAL A 595 30.51 53.54 57.95
N PHE A 596 30.27 53.14 56.70
CA PHE A 596 29.24 52.18 56.31
C PHE A 596 29.92 50.99 55.65
N THR A 597 29.39 49.78 55.87
CA THR A 597 29.90 48.57 55.21
C THR A 597 28.77 47.88 54.47
N VAL A 598 28.95 47.62 53.18
CA VAL A 598 27.99 46.88 52.35
C VAL A 598 28.63 45.60 51.83
N GLU A 599 27.87 44.49 51.82
CA GLU A 599 28.32 43.19 51.30
C GLU A 599 27.35 42.59 50.29
N ARG A 600 27.90 42.01 49.21
CA ARG A 600 27.16 41.29 48.17
C ARG A 600 26.90 39.85 48.60
N SER A 601 25.65 39.40 48.48
CA SER A 601 25.27 38.01 48.79
C SER A 601 26.02 37.02 47.91
N GLY A 602 26.66 36.01 48.51
CA GLY A 602 27.29 34.89 47.80
C GLY A 602 28.68 35.17 47.22
N ASP A 603 29.14 36.43 47.18
CA ASP A 603 30.49 36.79 46.72
C ASP A 603 30.94 38.15 47.28
N SER A 604 31.33 38.18 48.56
CA SER A 604 31.78 39.40 49.24
C SER A 604 33.05 40.00 48.59
N ALA A 605 33.88 39.19 47.94
CA ALA A 605 35.12 39.67 47.31
C ALA A 605 34.86 40.50 46.04
N ALA A 606 33.77 40.22 45.32
CA ALA A 606 33.35 40.98 44.15
C ALA A 606 32.53 42.24 44.47
N THR A 607 32.13 42.46 45.74
CA THR A 607 31.27 43.59 46.12
C THR A 607 31.79 44.94 45.59
N PHE A 608 33.08 45.21 45.76
CA PHE A 608 33.68 46.47 45.30
C PHE A 608 33.75 46.60 43.78
N SER A 609 33.89 45.52 43.01
CA SER A 609 33.96 45.63 41.53
C SER A 609 32.63 46.06 40.91
N HIS A 610 31.53 45.78 41.60
CA HIS A 610 30.19 46.20 41.20
C HIS A 610 29.83 47.59 41.72
N PHE A 611 30.59 48.16 42.67
CA PHE A 611 30.29 49.47 43.26
C PHE A 611 30.44 50.59 42.24
N THR A 612 29.35 51.31 41.99
CA THR A 612 29.32 52.39 41.00
C THR A 612 29.31 53.78 41.63
N GLY A 613 28.90 53.90 42.89
CA GLY A 613 28.93 55.16 43.62
C GLY A 613 27.94 55.21 44.76
N ILE A 614 27.79 56.39 45.36
CA ILE A 614 26.79 56.65 46.39
C ILE A 614 25.94 57.86 46.05
N SER A 615 24.77 57.92 46.65
CA SER A 615 23.98 59.14 46.74
C SER A 615 23.53 59.37 48.17
N ILE A 616 23.45 60.65 48.56
CA ILE A 616 22.87 61.08 49.83
C ILE A 616 21.61 61.88 49.49
N ASP A 617 20.47 61.46 50.04
CA ASP A 617 19.12 61.96 49.71
C ASP A 617 18.80 61.99 48.20
N GLY A 618 19.34 61.01 47.47
CA GLY A 618 19.15 60.86 46.03
C GLY A 618 20.01 61.78 45.16
N VAL A 619 20.98 62.50 45.74
CA VAL A 619 22.00 63.27 45.00
C VAL A 619 23.32 62.50 45.01
N GLU A 620 23.86 62.20 43.83
CA GLU A 620 25.14 61.50 43.67
C GLU A 620 26.29 62.30 44.29
N VAL A 621 27.16 61.61 45.02
CA VAL A 621 28.35 62.21 45.63
C VAL A 621 29.54 61.92 44.74
N ASP A 622 30.33 62.94 44.39
CA ASP A 622 31.57 62.75 43.61
C ASP A 622 32.55 61.86 44.38
N SER A 623 33.15 60.89 43.69
CA SER A 623 34.09 59.92 44.27
C SER A 623 35.29 60.54 45.01
N SER A 624 35.65 61.79 44.75
CA SER A 624 36.70 62.51 45.50
C SER A 624 36.29 62.97 46.90
N ARG A 625 34.99 62.89 47.24
CA ARG A 625 34.41 63.38 48.50
C ARG A 625 34.17 62.28 49.53
N TYR A 626 34.42 61.02 49.20
CA TYR A 626 34.35 59.89 50.11
C TYR A 626 35.48 58.90 49.79
N THR A 627 35.74 57.96 50.68
CA THR A 627 36.58 56.80 50.35
C THR A 627 35.73 55.54 50.34
N ALA A 628 36.02 54.64 49.42
CA ALA A 628 35.46 53.30 49.38
C ALA A 628 36.63 52.33 49.23
N GLU A 629 36.76 51.38 50.15
CA GLU A 629 37.86 50.40 50.16
C GLU A 629 37.41 49.03 49.63
N SER A 630 38.36 48.27 49.10
CA SER A 630 38.11 47.01 48.39
C SER A 630 37.88 45.80 49.31
N GLY A 631 37.07 44.86 48.84
CA GLY A 631 36.48 43.77 49.64
C GLY A 631 34.98 43.97 49.74
N SER A 632 34.42 43.88 50.96
CA SER A 632 33.17 44.55 51.30
C SER A 632 33.33 46.05 51.00
N VAL A 633 32.31 46.74 50.50
CA VAL A 633 32.41 48.19 50.28
C VAL A 633 32.37 48.86 51.65
N VAL A 634 33.56 49.20 52.16
CA VAL A 634 33.70 50.03 53.37
C VAL A 634 33.74 51.48 52.90
N LEU A 635 32.60 52.14 53.01
CA LEU A 635 32.39 53.52 52.63
C LEU A 635 32.66 54.44 53.82
N THR A 636 33.59 55.37 53.67
CA THR A 636 33.85 56.41 54.67
C THR A 636 33.41 57.77 54.14
N LEU A 637 32.47 58.40 54.83
CA LEU A 637 32.05 59.78 54.61
C LEU A 637 32.85 60.69 55.53
N PRO A 638 33.81 61.47 55.01
CA PRO A 638 34.64 62.34 55.83
C PRO A 638 33.85 63.53 56.39
N ALA A 639 34.33 64.07 57.52
CA ALA A 639 33.71 65.19 58.22
C ALA A 639 33.43 66.40 57.30
N ASP A 640 34.31 66.72 56.34
CA ASP A 640 34.14 67.84 55.41
C ASP A 640 33.02 67.61 54.38
N LEU A 641 32.66 66.36 54.08
CA LEU A 641 31.44 66.03 53.34
C LEU A 641 30.22 66.13 54.25
N LEU A 642 30.27 65.54 55.44
CA LEU A 642 29.15 65.54 56.39
C LEU A 642 28.77 66.96 56.87
N GLU A 643 29.74 67.86 57.02
CA GLU A 643 29.54 69.27 57.38
C GLU A 643 28.74 70.03 56.30
N THR A 644 28.78 69.57 55.03
CA THR A 644 27.97 70.17 53.94
C THR A 644 26.50 69.77 53.98
N LEU A 645 26.14 68.76 54.76
CA LEU A 645 24.77 68.30 54.94
C LEU A 645 24.07 69.08 56.05
N ASP A 646 22.76 68.93 56.11
CA ASP A 646 21.92 69.64 57.07
C ASP A 646 21.91 68.95 58.40
N ALA A 647 21.38 69.63 59.41
CA ALA A 647 20.82 68.87 60.50
C ALA A 647 19.56 68.11 60.06
N GLY A 648 19.50 66.81 60.32
CA GLY A 648 18.38 65.94 59.99
C GLY A 648 18.80 64.50 59.73
N THR A 649 17.82 63.64 59.48
CA THR A 649 18.06 62.27 59.01
C THR A 649 18.22 62.28 57.49
N HIS A 650 19.34 61.73 57.02
CA HIS A 650 19.71 61.59 55.62
C HIS A 650 19.64 60.13 55.19
N ALA A 651 19.26 59.88 53.94
CA ALA A 651 19.26 58.56 53.33
C ALA A 651 20.52 58.39 52.48
N LEU A 652 21.35 57.41 52.83
CA LEU A 652 22.46 56.95 52.01
C LEU A 652 21.98 55.81 51.11
N ALA A 653 22.11 55.96 49.80
CA ALA A 653 21.99 54.85 48.86
C ALA A 653 23.37 54.52 48.26
N VAL A 654 23.75 53.25 48.35
CA VAL A 654 24.98 52.70 47.79
C VAL A 654 24.60 51.94 46.52
N ALA A 655 25.09 52.41 45.38
CA ALA A 655 24.73 51.89 44.07
C ALA A 655 25.77 50.89 43.56
N PHE A 656 25.26 49.84 42.93
CA PHE A 656 26.03 48.83 42.22
C PHE A 656 25.50 48.70 40.79
N ASP A 657 26.29 48.20 39.84
CA ASP A 657 25.84 48.01 38.45
C ASP A 657 24.74 46.95 38.30
N ASP A 658 24.59 46.04 39.28
CA ASP A 658 23.60 44.97 39.34
C ASP A 658 22.70 44.99 40.61
N GLY A 659 22.70 46.08 41.40
CA GLY A 659 21.86 46.21 42.59
C GLY A 659 22.06 47.50 43.39
N THR A 660 21.41 47.61 44.55
CA THR A 660 21.54 48.76 45.47
C THR A 660 21.41 48.33 46.93
N SER A 661 22.07 49.05 47.84
CA SER A 661 21.82 48.98 49.28
C SER A 661 21.49 50.36 49.84
N SER A 662 20.80 50.44 50.98
CA SER A 662 20.44 51.72 51.59
C SER A 662 20.66 51.70 53.10
N ALA A 663 21.08 52.85 53.64
CA ALA A 663 21.14 53.15 55.05
C ALA A 663 20.52 54.53 55.32
N SER A 664 20.23 54.80 56.58
CA SER A 664 19.96 56.13 57.10
C SER A 664 21.07 56.55 58.04
N PHE A 665 21.34 57.84 58.15
CA PHE A 665 22.18 58.40 59.21
C PHE A 665 21.66 59.78 59.60
N THR A 666 21.91 60.22 60.82
CA THR A 666 21.43 61.52 61.30
C THR A 666 22.61 62.45 61.48
N VAL A 667 22.61 63.56 60.74
CA VAL A 667 23.49 64.68 61.05
C VAL A 667 22.75 65.51 62.08
N GLU A 668 23.30 65.57 63.28
CA GLU A 668 22.75 66.41 64.34
C GLU A 668 23.21 67.85 64.11
N GLU A 669 22.33 68.83 64.38
CA GLU A 669 22.73 70.25 64.38
C GLU A 669 24.06 70.39 65.15
N ALA A 670 24.99 71.21 64.66
CA ALA A 670 25.94 71.83 65.57
C ALA A 670 25.13 72.49 66.69
N ALA A 671 25.76 72.97 67.76
CA ALA A 671 25.15 74.16 68.33
C ALA A 671 25.01 75.21 67.20
N ALA A 672 23.80 75.33 66.65
CA ALA A 672 23.39 75.98 65.41
C ALA A 672 24.03 75.49 64.08
N SER A 673 23.14 75.02 63.18
CA SER A 673 22.93 75.52 61.79
C SER A 673 22.88 74.45 60.68
N SER A 674 21.73 73.76 60.57
CA SER A 674 20.74 73.87 59.46
C SER A 674 21.10 73.68 57.95
N THR A 675 20.31 72.81 57.27
CA THR A 675 19.59 72.93 55.94
C THR A 675 20.32 73.35 54.61
N SER A 676 19.98 72.95 53.35
CA SER A 676 19.28 71.77 52.78
C SER A 676 19.33 71.52 51.28
N THR A 677 19.22 70.23 50.94
CA THR A 677 18.54 69.57 49.80
C THR A 677 18.89 69.91 48.34
N SER A 678 18.81 68.84 47.52
CA SER A 678 18.19 68.80 46.18
C SER A 678 19.06 69.26 44.99
N THR A 679 18.93 68.82 43.74
CA THR A 679 18.08 67.85 43.01
C THR A 679 18.59 67.77 41.55
N SER A 680 18.06 66.80 40.77
CA SER A 680 17.62 66.96 39.36
C SER A 680 18.69 66.81 38.25
N THR A 681 18.52 66.15 37.07
CA THR A 681 17.34 65.67 36.29
C THR A 681 17.76 64.88 35.02
N HIS A 682 16.83 64.03 34.53
CA HIS A 682 16.45 63.70 33.12
C HIS A 682 17.38 62.84 32.22
N TYR A 683 17.05 61.63 31.69
CA TYR A 683 15.94 61.06 30.85
C TYR A 683 15.83 61.61 29.39
N PRO A 684 15.18 60.90 28.41
CA PRO A 684 15.12 59.47 28.04
C PRO A 684 15.14 59.23 26.49
N ALA A 685 14.79 57.99 26.07
CA ALA A 685 14.00 57.58 24.88
C ALA A 685 14.76 56.72 23.82
N SER A 686 14.22 55.68 23.18
CA SER A 686 12.94 54.94 23.27
C SER A 686 12.98 53.66 22.39
N SER A 687 12.23 52.63 22.80
CA SER A 687 11.35 51.68 22.03
C SER A 687 11.77 51.11 20.65
N THR A 688 11.93 49.80 20.40
CA THR A 688 11.06 48.58 20.48
C THR A 688 10.14 48.28 19.28
N TYR A 689 9.98 46.96 19.04
CA TYR A 689 8.95 46.19 18.31
C TYR A 689 9.03 46.16 16.77
N GLY A 690 8.83 45.05 16.04
CA GLY A 690 8.38 43.68 16.35
C GLY A 690 7.56 43.10 15.17
N SER A 691 7.34 41.77 15.18
CA SER A 691 6.33 40.99 14.40
C SER A 691 6.59 40.75 12.89
N SER A 692 6.18 39.66 12.22
CA SER A 692 5.56 38.35 12.54
C SER A 692 5.56 37.46 11.27
N MET A 693 5.37 36.15 11.47
CA MET A 693 5.25 35.04 10.50
C MET A 693 4.14 35.12 9.44
N ALA A 694 4.28 34.34 8.33
CA ALA A 694 3.28 33.38 7.80
C ALA A 694 3.83 32.51 6.63
N LYS A 695 3.26 31.29 6.44
CA LYS A 695 3.64 30.16 5.55
C LYS A 695 2.81 30.05 4.22
N THR A 696 3.20 29.06 3.38
CA THR A 696 2.48 28.27 2.31
C THR A 696 2.63 28.77 0.85
N SER A 697 2.64 27.99 -0.26
CA SER A 697 2.35 26.57 -0.66
C SER A 697 2.82 26.32 -2.12
N ASP A 698 2.93 25.04 -2.57
CA ASP A 698 3.25 24.58 -3.94
C ASP A 698 2.01 24.11 -4.78
N PRO A 699 2.13 23.88 -6.13
CA PRO A 699 0.99 23.76 -7.08
C PRO A 699 0.58 22.32 -7.52
N PHE A 700 -0.65 22.24 -8.07
CA PHE A 700 -1.43 21.08 -8.56
C PHE A 700 -1.28 20.79 -10.08
N ILE A 701 -1.34 19.50 -10.50
CA ILE A 701 -1.68 19.03 -11.86
C ILE A 701 -2.63 17.82 -11.75
N GLY A 702 -3.68 17.74 -12.58
CA GLY A 702 -4.75 16.74 -12.50
C GLY A 702 -4.92 15.85 -13.75
N PHE A 703 -5.49 14.66 -13.52
CA PHE A 703 -6.03 13.71 -14.51
C PHE A 703 -7.44 13.29 -14.07
N LEU A 704 -8.36 13.10 -15.04
CA LEU A 704 -9.80 12.85 -14.86
C LEU A 704 -10.17 11.51 -15.54
N PRO A 705 -10.90 10.59 -14.88
CA PRO A 705 -11.59 9.49 -15.54
C PRO A 705 -13.06 9.84 -15.83
N LEU A 706 -13.53 9.34 -16.98
CA LEU A 706 -14.78 9.60 -17.67
C LEU A 706 -15.95 8.82 -17.02
N ALA A 707 -16.60 9.38 -16.00
CA ALA A 707 -17.83 8.80 -15.42
C ALA A 707 -18.87 9.83 -14.95
N MET A 708 -18.81 11.09 -15.42
CA MET A 708 -19.87 12.09 -15.16
C MET A 708 -20.10 13.01 -16.36
N VAL A 709 -20.75 12.49 -17.39
CA VAL A 709 -21.50 13.33 -18.33
C VAL A 709 -22.94 12.82 -18.33
N ILE A 710 -23.89 13.77 -18.29
CA ILE A 710 -25.36 13.60 -18.21
C ILE A 710 -25.94 13.62 -16.78
N ILE A 711 -25.64 14.67 -16.02
CA ILE A 711 -26.68 15.52 -15.36
C ILE A 711 -26.21 16.99 -15.47
N CYS A 712 -26.28 17.57 -16.68
CA CYS A 712 -26.14 19.02 -16.87
C CYS A 712 -26.77 19.52 -18.20
N ALA A 713 -27.82 18.85 -18.69
CA ALA A 713 -28.54 19.24 -19.91
C ALA A 713 -29.89 19.94 -19.66
N ALA A 714 -30.16 20.44 -18.44
CA ALA A 714 -31.39 21.19 -18.13
C ALA A 714 -31.17 22.62 -17.58
N ALA A 715 -29.94 23.14 -17.55
CA ALA A 715 -29.66 24.48 -17.00
C ALA A 715 -29.08 25.50 -18.00
N ILE A 716 -28.87 25.13 -19.27
CA ILE A 716 -28.28 26.02 -20.29
C ILE A 716 -29.35 26.66 -21.21
N GLY A 717 -30.60 26.21 -21.16
CA GLY A 717 -31.73 26.79 -21.92
C GLY A 717 -32.28 28.11 -21.37
N VAL A 718 -31.99 28.50 -20.12
CA VAL A 718 -32.61 29.68 -19.47
C VAL A 718 -31.68 30.90 -19.41
N VAL A 719 -30.36 30.72 -19.59
CA VAL A 719 -29.38 31.82 -19.56
C VAL A 719 -29.16 32.46 -20.95
N ALA A 720 -29.45 31.74 -22.04
CA ALA A 720 -29.39 32.29 -23.40
C ALA A 720 -30.61 33.17 -23.75
N PHE A 721 -31.78 32.96 -23.13
CA PHE A 721 -32.99 33.74 -23.40
C PHE A 721 -33.03 35.09 -22.66
N VAL A 722 -32.25 35.26 -21.58
CA VAL A 722 -32.18 36.51 -20.79
C VAL A 722 -31.11 37.48 -21.32
N ARG A 723 -30.09 37.01 -22.04
CA ARG A 723 -29.04 37.87 -22.63
C ARG A 723 -29.40 38.51 -23.98
N MET A 724 -30.37 37.99 -24.74
CA MET A 724 -30.79 38.58 -26.02
C MET A 724 -31.84 39.69 -25.91
N ARG A 725 -32.39 39.99 -24.71
CA ARG A 725 -33.41 41.04 -24.52
C ARG A 725 -32.87 42.40 -24.06
N LYS A 726 -31.56 42.53 -23.81
CA LYS A 726 -30.95 43.75 -23.24
C LYS A 726 -30.04 44.55 -24.19
N GLN A 727 -29.97 44.20 -25.48
CA GLN A 727 -29.22 44.94 -26.53
C GLN A 727 -30.11 45.46 -27.67
N ARG A 728 -31.38 45.76 -27.39
CA ARG A 728 -32.19 46.67 -28.22
C ARG A 728 -32.73 47.80 -27.33
N LYS A 729 -31.85 48.73 -26.99
CA LYS A 729 -32.12 50.17 -26.78
C LYS A 729 -30.79 50.83 -26.44
N GLU A 730 -30.38 51.70 -27.35
CA GLU A 730 -29.15 52.52 -27.43
C GLU A 730 -27.93 51.84 -28.07
#